data_AF-F0XBS1-F1
#
_entry.id   AF-F0XBS1-F1
#
_cell.length_a   1.000
_cell.length_b   1.000
_cell.length_c   1.000
_cell.angle_alpha   90.00
_cell.angle_beta   90.00
_cell.angle_gamma   90.00
#
_symmetry.space_group_name_H-M   'P 1'
#
loop_
_entity.id
_entity.type
_entity.pdbx_description
1 polymer ?
#
loop_
_entity_poly.entity_id
_entity_poly.type
_entity_poly.pdbx_seq_one_letter_code
_entity_poly.pdbx_strand_id
1 'polypeptide(L)'
;MVLAKYRSYYWRFYKTVNSGDAQGFIKALTSDGPSGGARDNCFLAGEPRVVYLPPDTVIIGDAANPPTIRAAAGFSGDYLIVGGQGDGTNHPCGGSGGETHFSVMSIIMGGGSTISVSDVTFNFGSIGLHWNGHQQGQIKGMTFNSCTTGILIDGGFTISILAPACDTVGFCIVLNSGNAWVAVIDGKSTNSGDFFTSKVSYPNFMLENISKDTASSSMIIVGDTVKVGGVTSLGTYIYGNTRGANPTYQDNPTASAVGRPSALAPSGNYPVISAPQYADKTISDVVNLKDATQNGGFTLHGDGSSDDTAALQGAIDTAASQGKIAYLPFGIYRVTSTITLPSGTELYGEAWSTISGSGSAFSSESNPTPVVQIGSTAGQKGTAHVQDIRFTVNEALPGAILLRVNMAGNSPGDVGIFNSLNTIGGTRDTSLSCSSESNCRAAYLGLHLAAGSSAYVDNFWSWVADHATDNSGKGIRTAVKGGVFVEATSGTWLTGVGSEHNWLFQLGFHNAANVFISLFQSETNYNQGNNGAVLPGTPFSVTSSDPNFSWCSGGDTVCRMGLAQWYVGSNSAIYHYAAASWNFQSLTQVNQGTMNYIHDTIGDAHLHGFTTGPNVAETMRLPDGVQFGNGGTDGFGGSWESLVADIIIYGLPQRYVNRNTCRLYHAIYKHSHPITPQNLKIRNEVASTQTSLAQGYFLMDDFVGPWIVPEVH
;
A
#
# COMPACT_ATOMS: atom_id res chain seq x y z
N MET A 1 -25.52 22.60 -1.94
CA MET A 1 -25.95 22.12 -3.28
C MET A 1 -24.98 22.65 -4.31
N VAL A 2 -23.93 21.90 -4.64
CA VAL A 2 -22.86 22.34 -5.54
C VAL A 2 -23.21 21.95 -6.98
N LEU A 3 -23.02 22.90 -7.91
CA LEU A 3 -23.10 22.66 -9.35
C LEU A 3 -21.68 22.72 -9.92
N ALA A 4 -21.20 21.59 -10.41
CA ALA A 4 -19.96 21.53 -11.17
C ALA A 4 -20.23 22.00 -12.61
N LYS A 5 -19.27 22.71 -13.21
CA LYS A 5 -19.35 23.20 -14.60
C LYS A 5 -18.16 22.68 -15.40
N TYR A 6 -18.25 21.43 -15.84
CA TYR A 6 -17.29 20.85 -16.77
C TYR A 6 -17.86 20.94 -18.20
N ARG A 7 -17.13 21.62 -19.10
CA ARG A 7 -17.47 21.91 -20.52
C ARG A 7 -18.97 21.87 -20.87
N SER A 8 -19.63 23.04 -20.83
CA SER A 8 -21.03 23.28 -21.28
C SER A 8 -22.15 22.49 -20.61
N TYR A 9 -21.87 21.41 -19.87
CA TYR A 9 -22.87 20.65 -19.12
C TYR A 9 -22.99 21.15 -17.68
N TYR A 10 -24.20 21.01 -17.12
CA TYR A 10 -24.52 21.31 -15.73
C TYR A 10 -25.07 20.04 -15.08
N TRP A 11 -24.36 19.46 -14.13
CA TRP A 11 -24.82 18.31 -13.36
C TRP A 11 -24.51 18.49 -11.86
N ARG A 12 -25.23 17.75 -11.01
CA ARG A 12 -25.14 17.89 -9.55
C ARG A 12 -24.15 16.89 -8.99
N PHE A 13 -23.09 17.38 -8.36
CA PHE A 13 -22.08 16.55 -7.70
C PHE A 13 -22.63 15.90 -6.44
N TYR A 14 -23.26 16.71 -5.59
CA TYR A 14 -23.88 16.27 -4.34
C TYR A 14 -25.39 16.06 -4.50
N LYS A 15 -25.88 14.88 -4.09
CA LYS A 15 -27.32 14.56 -4.01
C LYS A 15 -27.68 13.96 -2.64
N THR A 16 -28.85 14.33 -2.13
CA THR A 16 -29.42 13.80 -0.88
C THR A 16 -30.60 12.88 -1.15
N VAL A 17 -30.79 11.89 -0.28
CA VAL A 17 -31.92 10.95 -0.29
C VAL A 17 -32.61 10.99 1.07
N ASN A 18 -33.95 10.95 1.09
CA ASN A 18 -34.71 10.93 2.32
C ASN A 18 -34.77 9.52 2.92
N SER A 19 -34.81 9.41 4.25
CA SER A 19 -35.01 8.13 4.93
C SER A 19 -36.32 7.46 4.47
N GLY A 20 -36.24 6.16 4.15
CA GLY A 20 -37.34 5.37 3.61
C GLY A 20 -37.59 5.47 2.10
N ASP A 21 -36.97 6.43 1.39
CA ASP A 21 -37.20 6.63 -0.05
C ASP A 21 -36.28 5.75 -0.92
N ALA A 22 -36.54 4.44 -0.94
CA ALA A 22 -35.77 3.47 -1.74
C ALA A 22 -35.84 3.70 -3.27
N GLN A 23 -36.79 4.49 -3.76
CA GLN A 23 -36.87 4.86 -5.19
C GLN A 23 -36.15 6.19 -5.47
N GLY A 24 -36.20 7.16 -4.55
CA GLY A 24 -35.33 8.33 -4.56
C GLY A 24 -33.86 7.97 -4.43
N PHE A 25 -33.55 6.95 -3.64
CA PHE A 25 -32.28 6.21 -3.57
C PHE A 25 -31.90 5.73 -4.97
N ILE A 26 -32.58 4.74 -5.56
CA ILE A 26 -32.30 4.20 -6.91
C ILE A 26 -32.16 5.31 -7.97
N LYS A 27 -33.00 6.34 -7.87
CA LYS A 27 -33.01 7.48 -8.79
C LYS A 27 -31.83 8.44 -8.61
N ALA A 28 -31.27 8.66 -7.42
CA ALA A 28 -30.19 9.64 -7.20
C ALA A 28 -28.87 9.30 -7.92
N LEU A 29 -28.83 8.16 -8.61
CA LEU A 29 -27.65 7.40 -9.01
C LEU A 29 -27.67 7.24 -10.52
N THR A 30 -28.71 6.54 -10.98
CA THR A 30 -29.11 6.39 -12.37
C THR A 30 -29.58 7.71 -13.01
N SER A 31 -30.08 8.68 -12.22
CA SER A 31 -30.40 10.00 -12.77
C SER A 31 -29.15 10.71 -13.28
N ASP A 32 -29.30 11.33 -14.43
CA ASP A 32 -28.23 11.90 -15.24
C ASP A 32 -27.24 10.85 -15.80
N GLY A 33 -27.50 9.54 -15.62
CA GLY A 33 -26.73 8.40 -16.16
C GLY A 33 -27.44 7.65 -17.32
N PRO A 34 -27.17 6.34 -17.52
CA PRO A 34 -27.08 5.72 -18.84
C PRO A 34 -28.39 5.33 -19.55
N SER A 35 -29.36 6.25 -19.63
CA SER A 35 -30.55 6.13 -20.51
C SER A 35 -31.08 7.49 -21.01
N GLY A 36 -30.19 8.48 -21.17
CA GLY A 36 -30.54 9.84 -21.62
C GLY A 36 -30.16 10.96 -20.65
N GLY A 37 -29.11 10.74 -19.86
CA GLY A 37 -28.58 11.70 -18.89
C GLY A 37 -27.56 12.69 -19.43
N ALA A 38 -26.80 13.31 -18.51
CA ALA A 38 -25.75 14.29 -18.80
C ALA A 38 -24.34 13.80 -18.37
N ARG A 39 -24.21 12.54 -17.96
CA ARG A 39 -22.96 11.82 -17.73
C ARG A 39 -22.70 10.80 -18.83
N ASP A 40 -21.44 10.41 -18.96
CA ASP A 40 -20.98 9.29 -19.78
C ASP A 40 -21.55 7.95 -19.25
N ASN A 41 -21.65 6.96 -20.13
CA ASN A 41 -22.18 5.63 -19.81
C ASN A 41 -21.07 4.64 -19.41
N CYS A 42 -19.79 5.00 -19.61
CA CYS A 42 -18.67 4.07 -19.49
C CYS A 42 -17.90 4.18 -18.18
N PHE A 43 -17.29 5.35 -17.89
CA PHE A 43 -16.35 5.51 -16.78
C PHE A 43 -16.33 6.96 -16.26
N LEU A 44 -15.99 7.15 -14.98
CA LEU A 44 -16.34 8.37 -14.22
C LEU A 44 -15.19 9.29 -13.79
N ALA A 45 -13.94 9.10 -14.22
CA ALA A 45 -12.82 9.90 -13.67
C ALA A 45 -12.96 11.44 -13.86
N GLY A 46 -13.73 11.89 -14.85
CA GLY A 46 -14.12 13.31 -15.02
C GLY A 46 -15.51 13.68 -14.49
N GLU A 47 -16.31 12.71 -14.05
CA GLU A 47 -17.71 12.86 -13.65
C GLU A 47 -18.10 12.09 -12.35
N PRO A 48 -17.30 12.15 -11.25
CA PRO A 48 -17.64 11.47 -10.01
C PRO A 48 -18.87 12.10 -9.34
N ARG A 49 -19.38 11.48 -8.27
CA ARG A 49 -20.57 11.97 -7.57
C ARG A 49 -20.46 11.64 -6.09
N VAL A 50 -20.98 12.49 -5.21
CA VAL A 50 -21.29 12.14 -3.82
C VAL A 50 -22.80 12.04 -3.71
N VAL A 51 -23.29 10.87 -3.31
CA VAL A 51 -24.69 10.72 -2.92
C VAL A 51 -24.71 10.22 -1.50
N TYR A 52 -25.54 10.91 -0.73
CA TYR A 52 -26.03 10.39 0.52
C TYR A 52 -26.96 9.20 0.22
N LEU A 53 -26.33 8.03 0.00
CA LEU A 53 -26.83 6.69 -0.38
C LEU A 53 -27.14 6.38 -1.88
N PRO A 54 -26.79 5.16 -2.41
CA PRO A 54 -25.78 4.94 -3.50
C PRO A 54 -26.12 3.87 -4.59
N PRO A 55 -25.35 3.64 -5.70
CA PRO A 55 -23.93 3.98 -5.99
C PRO A 55 -23.67 4.65 -7.38
N ASP A 56 -22.54 4.36 -8.04
CA ASP A 56 -21.89 5.07 -9.18
C ASP A 56 -21.39 6.49 -8.83
N THR A 57 -20.70 6.53 -7.68
CA THR A 57 -20.84 7.53 -6.62
C THR A 57 -20.01 7.13 -5.41
N VAL A 58 -19.46 8.08 -4.64
CA VAL A 58 -19.01 7.85 -3.25
C VAL A 58 -20.21 7.86 -2.31
N ILE A 59 -20.28 6.80 -1.51
CA ILE A 59 -21.40 6.43 -0.63
C ILE A 59 -21.16 7.01 0.76
N ILE A 60 -21.89 8.06 1.15
CA ILE A 60 -21.72 8.67 2.48
C ILE A 60 -23.02 8.57 3.28
N GLY A 61 -22.93 8.08 4.51
CA GLY A 61 -23.99 8.17 5.52
C GLY A 61 -23.63 9.21 6.59
N ASP A 62 -24.59 9.63 7.42
CA ASP A 62 -24.31 10.48 8.58
C ASP A 62 -23.44 9.68 9.57
N ALA A 63 -22.19 10.10 9.76
CA ALA A 63 -21.26 9.43 10.65
C ALA A 63 -21.68 9.54 12.13
N ALA A 64 -22.52 10.52 12.51
CA ALA A 64 -23.10 10.62 13.84
C ALA A 64 -24.32 9.70 14.04
N ASN A 65 -25.07 9.42 12.96
CA ASN A 65 -26.25 8.54 12.98
C ASN A 65 -26.28 7.62 11.73
N PRO A 66 -25.43 6.58 11.66
CA PRO A 66 -25.25 5.77 10.46
C PRO A 66 -26.58 5.21 9.89
N PRO A 67 -26.97 5.59 8.65
CA PRO A 67 -28.28 5.25 8.11
C PRO A 67 -28.38 3.77 7.73
N THR A 68 -29.48 3.12 8.14
CA THR A 68 -29.72 1.71 7.82
C THR A 68 -30.28 1.51 6.41
N ILE A 69 -29.51 0.87 5.55
CA ILE A 69 -30.03 0.26 4.31
C ILE A 69 -30.63 -1.09 4.69
N ARG A 70 -31.90 -1.35 4.36
CA ARG A 70 -32.63 -2.52 4.82
C ARG A 70 -33.25 -3.30 3.67
N ALA A 71 -32.84 -4.56 3.50
CA ALA A 71 -33.51 -5.50 2.62
C ALA A 71 -34.98 -5.71 3.07
N ALA A 72 -35.90 -5.70 2.12
CA ALA A 72 -37.30 -6.04 2.36
C ALA A 72 -37.47 -7.56 2.62
N ALA A 73 -38.52 -7.96 3.33
CA ALA A 73 -38.78 -9.37 3.62
C ALA A 73 -39.07 -10.25 2.38
N GLY A 74 -39.30 -9.63 1.22
CA GLY A 74 -39.38 -10.26 -0.10
C GLY A 74 -38.36 -9.69 -1.08
N PHE A 75 -37.18 -9.29 -0.60
CA PHE A 75 -36.07 -8.88 -1.46
C PHE A 75 -35.64 -10.05 -2.36
N SER A 76 -35.33 -9.75 -3.63
CA SER A 76 -34.99 -10.74 -4.66
C SER A 76 -33.83 -10.19 -5.49
N GLY A 77 -32.66 -10.80 -5.32
CA GLY A 77 -31.37 -10.36 -5.81
C GLY A 77 -30.28 -10.80 -4.84
N ASP A 78 -29.03 -10.90 -5.30
CA ASP A 78 -27.96 -11.53 -4.53
C ASP A 78 -27.33 -10.58 -3.48
N TYR A 79 -27.33 -9.26 -3.74
CA TYR A 79 -26.67 -8.25 -2.90
C TYR A 79 -27.53 -6.99 -2.72
N LEU A 80 -27.40 -6.33 -1.56
CA LEU A 80 -28.18 -5.11 -1.24
C LEU A 80 -27.55 -3.83 -1.81
N ILE A 81 -26.23 -3.83 -2.01
CA ILE A 81 -25.48 -2.87 -2.82
C ILE A 81 -24.62 -3.68 -3.80
N VAL A 82 -24.41 -3.12 -4.99
CA VAL A 82 -23.52 -3.62 -6.04
C VAL A 82 -22.65 -2.43 -6.48
N GLY A 83 -21.44 -2.33 -5.93
CA GLY A 83 -20.47 -1.27 -6.24
C GLY A 83 -19.40 -1.79 -7.19
N GLY A 84 -19.70 -1.77 -8.49
CA GLY A 84 -18.92 -2.40 -9.56
C GLY A 84 -19.73 -2.38 -10.87
N GLN A 85 -19.15 -2.87 -11.97
CA GLN A 85 -19.88 -2.91 -13.25
C GLN A 85 -20.88 -4.08 -13.26
N GLY A 86 -22.14 -3.77 -13.61
CA GLY A 86 -23.29 -4.67 -13.41
C GLY A 86 -23.25 -6.01 -14.14
N ASP A 87 -23.92 -6.98 -13.54
CA ASP A 87 -24.03 -8.38 -13.94
C ASP A 87 -25.01 -8.60 -15.10
N GLY A 88 -24.58 -8.36 -16.35
CA GLY A 88 -25.35 -8.78 -17.51
C GLY A 88 -24.84 -8.29 -18.86
N THR A 89 -25.20 -9.02 -19.92
CA THR A 89 -24.67 -8.90 -21.29
C THR A 89 -24.85 -7.54 -21.99
N ASN A 90 -25.59 -6.61 -21.38
CA ASN A 90 -25.82 -5.27 -21.92
C ASN A 90 -24.68 -4.30 -21.56
N HIS A 91 -23.42 -4.71 -21.77
CA HIS A 91 -22.24 -3.88 -21.52
C HIS A 91 -22.09 -2.83 -22.63
N PRO A 92 -22.25 -1.51 -22.36
CA PRO A 92 -22.06 -0.49 -23.40
C PRO A 92 -20.59 -0.30 -23.81
N CYS A 93 -19.63 -0.78 -23.02
CA CYS A 93 -18.22 -0.38 -23.10
C CYS A 93 -17.20 -1.53 -23.05
N GLY A 94 -17.65 -2.79 -23.10
CA GLY A 94 -16.80 -3.96 -23.40
C GLY A 94 -15.72 -4.39 -22.38
N GLY A 95 -15.64 -3.74 -21.21
CA GLY A 95 -14.70 -4.12 -20.15
C GLY A 95 -15.16 -5.33 -19.33
N SER A 96 -14.19 -6.12 -18.85
CA SER A 96 -14.40 -7.20 -17.87
C SER A 96 -13.45 -6.98 -16.69
N GLY A 97 -13.99 -6.88 -15.46
CA GLY A 97 -13.17 -6.85 -14.24
C GLY A 97 -12.95 -5.49 -13.57
N GLY A 98 -13.90 -4.54 -13.66
CA GLY A 98 -13.94 -3.43 -12.70
C GLY A 98 -14.14 -3.94 -11.27
N GLU A 99 -13.64 -3.22 -10.27
CA GLU A 99 -13.65 -3.65 -8.86
C GLU A 99 -15.06 -3.96 -8.32
N THR A 100 -15.18 -4.95 -7.43
CA THR A 100 -16.48 -5.57 -7.07
C THR A 100 -16.84 -5.58 -5.58
N HIS A 101 -17.81 -4.70 -5.26
CA HIS A 101 -18.97 -4.94 -4.39
C HIS A 101 -18.81 -4.87 -2.86
N PHE A 102 -19.88 -4.40 -2.21
CA PHE A 102 -20.05 -4.18 -0.77
C PHE A 102 -21.52 -4.43 -0.42
N SER A 103 -21.84 -5.04 0.72
CA SER A 103 -23.24 -5.27 1.15
C SER A 103 -23.36 -5.33 2.67
N VAL A 104 -24.51 -4.89 3.21
CA VAL A 104 -24.72 -4.70 4.66
C VAL A 104 -25.47 -5.89 5.27
N MET A 105 -24.74 -6.99 5.44
CA MET A 105 -24.98 -8.10 6.39
C MET A 105 -23.80 -9.08 6.32
N SER A 106 -23.28 -9.29 5.11
CA SER A 106 -22.03 -9.95 4.80
C SER A 106 -21.40 -9.25 3.59
N ILE A 107 -20.06 -9.16 3.54
CA ILE A 107 -19.32 -8.64 2.38
C ILE A 107 -18.76 -9.83 1.61
N ILE A 108 -19.05 -9.92 0.31
CA ILE A 108 -18.39 -10.88 -0.59
C ILE A 108 -17.45 -10.10 -1.52
N MET A 109 -16.15 -10.33 -1.38
CA MET A 109 -15.13 -9.82 -2.31
C MET A 109 -14.95 -10.85 -3.42
N GLY A 110 -15.66 -10.65 -4.53
CA GLY A 110 -15.53 -11.45 -5.75
C GLY A 110 -14.24 -11.14 -6.52
N GLY A 111 -14.12 -11.56 -7.78
CA GLY A 111 -12.97 -11.18 -8.62
C GLY A 111 -12.82 -9.65 -8.73
N GLY A 112 -11.64 -9.14 -8.37
CA GLY A 112 -11.29 -7.71 -8.30
C GLY A 112 -9.85 -7.50 -7.81
N SER A 113 -9.40 -6.25 -7.69
CA SER A 113 -7.98 -5.89 -7.45
C SER A 113 -7.76 -4.81 -6.37
N THR A 114 -8.63 -4.75 -5.36
CA THR A 114 -8.72 -3.64 -4.40
C THR A 114 -7.57 -3.59 -3.39
N ILE A 115 -7.13 -2.38 -3.04
CA ILE A 115 -6.00 -2.15 -2.13
C ILE A 115 -6.36 -2.43 -0.66
N SER A 116 -7.48 -1.90 -0.16
CA SER A 116 -7.86 -1.97 1.25
C SER A 116 -9.38 -1.95 1.46
N VAL A 117 -9.87 -2.77 2.39
CA VAL A 117 -11.20 -2.68 3.01
C VAL A 117 -11.02 -2.62 4.53
N SER A 118 -11.73 -1.71 5.20
CA SER A 118 -11.41 -1.33 6.59
C SER A 118 -12.64 -1.10 7.46
N ASP A 119 -12.46 -1.31 8.77
CA ASP A 119 -13.26 -0.75 9.87
C ASP A 119 -14.76 -1.12 9.89
N VAL A 120 -15.11 -2.28 9.31
CA VAL A 120 -16.48 -2.84 9.32
C VAL A 120 -16.72 -3.71 10.56
N THR A 121 -17.92 -3.58 11.16
CA THR A 121 -18.41 -4.50 12.21
C THR A 121 -19.55 -5.37 11.68
N PHE A 122 -19.33 -6.69 11.65
CA PHE A 122 -20.33 -7.70 11.32
C PHE A 122 -21.02 -8.21 12.57
N ASN A 123 -22.33 -8.45 12.49
CA ASN A 123 -23.13 -8.98 13.59
C ASN A 123 -24.05 -10.09 13.07
N PHE A 124 -23.92 -11.28 13.63
CA PHE A 124 -24.59 -12.52 13.22
C PHE A 124 -24.22 -12.96 11.78
N GLY A 125 -24.94 -13.96 11.25
CA GLY A 125 -24.72 -14.50 9.91
C GLY A 125 -23.87 -15.77 9.87
N SER A 126 -23.92 -16.47 8.73
CA SER A 126 -23.08 -17.65 8.48
C SER A 126 -21.62 -17.27 8.20
N ILE A 127 -21.39 -16.18 7.45
CA ILE A 127 -20.08 -15.65 7.11
C ILE A 127 -20.13 -14.13 7.31
N GLY A 128 -19.14 -13.53 7.97
CA GLY A 128 -18.96 -12.08 8.02
C GLY A 128 -18.43 -11.55 6.68
N LEU A 129 -17.15 -11.82 6.40
CA LEU A 129 -16.50 -11.49 5.13
C LEU A 129 -16.14 -12.77 4.36
N HIS A 130 -16.49 -12.81 3.07
CA HIS A 130 -16.17 -13.89 2.14
C HIS A 130 -15.20 -13.40 1.07
N TRP A 131 -13.95 -13.85 1.14
CA TRP A 131 -12.93 -13.62 0.14
C TRP A 131 -13.02 -14.69 -0.96
N ASN A 132 -13.70 -14.35 -2.04
CA ASN A 132 -14.14 -15.28 -3.09
C ASN A 132 -13.43 -14.99 -4.43
N GLY A 133 -12.12 -15.20 -4.46
CA GLY A 133 -11.32 -15.07 -5.69
C GLY A 133 -10.78 -13.67 -6.00
N HIS A 134 -10.97 -12.70 -5.11
CA HIS A 134 -10.36 -11.37 -5.23
C HIS A 134 -8.82 -11.47 -5.21
N GLN A 135 -8.11 -10.72 -6.07
CA GLN A 135 -6.68 -10.93 -6.32
C GLN A 135 -5.84 -10.69 -5.06
N GLN A 136 -5.84 -9.47 -4.56
CA GLN A 136 -5.15 -9.08 -3.34
C GLN A 136 -5.95 -8.05 -2.55
N GLY A 137 -5.58 -7.83 -1.28
CA GLY A 137 -6.03 -6.66 -0.52
C GLY A 137 -5.73 -6.74 0.98
N GLN A 138 -5.88 -5.61 1.66
CA GLN A 138 -5.87 -5.54 3.13
C GLN A 138 -7.32 -5.59 3.68
N ILE A 139 -7.52 -6.38 4.73
CA ILE A 139 -8.66 -6.33 5.65
C ILE A 139 -8.13 -5.70 6.95
N LYS A 140 -8.58 -4.48 7.31
CA LYS A 140 -8.10 -3.75 8.51
C LYS A 140 -9.21 -3.51 9.52
N GLY A 141 -8.92 -3.67 10.82
CA GLY A 141 -9.76 -3.17 11.93
C GLY A 141 -11.14 -3.81 12.06
N MET A 142 -11.43 -4.89 11.32
CA MET A 142 -12.77 -5.46 11.25
C MET A 142 -13.13 -6.29 12.48
N THR A 143 -14.38 -6.15 12.92
CA THR A 143 -14.94 -6.86 14.07
C THR A 143 -16.05 -7.80 13.65
N PHE A 144 -16.08 -9.02 14.19
CA PHE A 144 -17.01 -10.10 13.84
C PHE A 144 -17.68 -10.60 15.12
N ASN A 145 -18.99 -10.35 15.26
CA ASN A 145 -19.76 -10.70 16.46
C ASN A 145 -20.80 -11.78 16.15
N SER A 146 -20.77 -12.91 16.85
CA SER A 146 -21.77 -13.99 16.72
C SER A 146 -21.94 -14.60 15.32
N CYS A 147 -20.92 -14.49 14.46
CA CYS A 147 -20.89 -15.13 13.14
C CYS A 147 -20.60 -16.64 13.27
N THR A 148 -21.06 -17.47 12.33
CA THR A 148 -20.60 -18.88 12.28
C THR A 148 -19.13 -18.94 11.83
N THR A 149 -18.79 -18.19 10.78
CA THR A 149 -17.42 -17.91 10.35
C THR A 149 -17.22 -16.39 10.30
N GLY A 150 -16.11 -15.87 10.84
CA GLY A 150 -15.75 -14.45 10.72
C GLY A 150 -15.32 -14.12 9.29
N ILE A 151 -14.15 -14.61 8.89
CA ILE A 151 -13.58 -14.48 7.55
C ILE A 151 -13.49 -15.88 6.89
N LEU A 152 -14.10 -16.05 5.72
CA LEU A 152 -13.95 -17.22 4.86
C LEU A 152 -13.14 -16.86 3.63
N ILE A 153 -12.14 -17.67 3.27
CA ILE A 153 -11.29 -17.49 2.09
C ILE A 153 -11.41 -18.73 1.19
N ASP A 154 -11.96 -18.54 -0.01
CA ASP A 154 -12.14 -19.61 -1.02
C ASP A 154 -11.22 -19.49 -2.23
N GLY A 155 -10.47 -18.40 -2.35
CA GLY A 155 -9.52 -18.17 -3.45
C GLY A 155 -8.73 -16.88 -3.28
N GLY A 156 -8.22 -16.35 -4.40
CA GLY A 156 -7.37 -15.16 -4.41
C GLY A 156 -5.88 -15.48 -4.23
N PHE A 157 -5.07 -14.43 -4.12
CA PHE A 157 -3.61 -14.53 -4.17
C PHE A 157 -2.92 -13.95 -2.92
N THR A 158 -3.30 -12.75 -2.45
CA THR A 158 -2.53 -12.11 -1.36
C THR A 158 -3.40 -11.30 -0.41
N ILE A 159 -3.57 -11.82 0.80
CA ILE A 159 -4.50 -11.28 1.79
C ILE A 159 -3.71 -10.87 3.03
N SER A 160 -3.87 -9.63 3.48
CA SER A 160 -3.40 -9.19 4.78
C SER A 160 -4.59 -8.86 5.69
N ILE A 161 -4.55 -9.32 6.94
CA ILE A 161 -5.63 -9.20 7.92
C ILE A 161 -5.07 -8.54 9.18
N LEU A 162 -5.20 -7.22 9.27
CA LEU A 162 -4.65 -6.37 10.32
C LEU A 162 -5.71 -6.09 11.42
N ALA A 163 -5.41 -6.56 12.63
CA ALA A 163 -6.24 -6.49 13.84
C ALA A 163 -7.70 -6.98 13.68
N PRO A 164 -7.93 -8.22 13.18
CA PRO A 164 -9.27 -8.81 13.21
C PRO A 164 -9.70 -9.11 14.66
N ALA A 165 -10.93 -8.73 15.01
CA ALA A 165 -11.53 -9.03 16.31
C ALA A 165 -12.74 -9.96 16.16
N CYS A 166 -12.72 -11.11 16.83
CA CYS A 166 -13.82 -12.08 16.84
C CYS A 166 -14.41 -12.24 18.25
N ASP A 167 -15.70 -11.96 18.42
CA ASP A 167 -16.45 -12.24 19.66
C ASP A 167 -17.61 -13.22 19.40
N THR A 168 -17.63 -14.32 20.15
CA THR A 168 -18.69 -15.35 20.08
C THR A 168 -18.80 -15.99 18.67
N VAL A 169 -17.69 -16.06 17.93
CA VAL A 169 -17.61 -16.60 16.56
C VAL A 169 -17.26 -18.08 16.57
N GLY A 170 -17.87 -18.87 15.67
CA GLY A 170 -17.58 -20.31 15.53
C GLY A 170 -16.15 -20.58 15.04
N PHE A 171 -15.77 -20.00 13.90
CA PHE A 171 -14.41 -20.01 13.35
C PHE A 171 -14.00 -18.58 12.98
N CYS A 172 -12.92 -18.04 13.55
CA CYS A 172 -12.58 -16.63 13.31
C CYS A 172 -12.10 -16.41 11.86
N ILE A 173 -11.15 -17.23 11.39
CA ILE A 173 -10.62 -17.19 10.01
C ILE A 173 -10.53 -18.61 9.46
N VAL A 174 -11.09 -18.85 8.26
CA VAL A 174 -11.05 -20.14 7.57
C VAL A 174 -10.48 -19.98 6.16
N LEU A 175 -9.31 -20.57 5.91
CA LEU A 175 -8.76 -20.76 4.56
C LEU A 175 -9.30 -22.09 4.01
N ASN A 176 -10.37 -22.02 3.23
CA ASN A 176 -11.14 -23.17 2.76
C ASN A 176 -10.64 -23.70 1.41
N SER A 177 -10.28 -22.82 0.47
CA SER A 177 -9.66 -23.19 -0.81
C SER A 177 -8.77 -22.08 -1.39
N GLY A 178 -8.03 -22.40 -2.46
CA GLY A 178 -7.01 -21.54 -3.06
C GLY A 178 -5.61 -21.74 -2.46
N ASN A 179 -4.62 -21.03 -3.02
CA ASN A 179 -3.21 -21.09 -2.61
C ASN A 179 -2.70 -19.71 -2.14
N ALA A 180 -3.60 -18.86 -1.63
CA ALA A 180 -3.30 -17.48 -1.25
C ALA A 180 -2.25 -17.41 -0.13
N TRP A 181 -1.47 -16.33 -0.14
CA TRP A 181 -0.83 -15.85 1.08
C TRP A 181 -1.88 -15.27 2.03
N VAL A 182 -1.80 -15.63 3.32
CA VAL A 182 -2.62 -15.01 4.38
C VAL A 182 -1.73 -14.53 5.53
N ALA A 183 -1.54 -13.22 5.65
CA ALA A 183 -0.97 -12.61 6.86
C ALA A 183 -2.07 -12.23 7.84
N VAL A 184 -1.91 -12.56 9.12
CA VAL A 184 -2.82 -12.18 10.21
C VAL A 184 -2.01 -11.53 11.33
N ILE A 185 -2.31 -10.28 11.63
CA ILE A 185 -1.50 -9.42 12.52
C ILE A 185 -2.40 -8.91 13.64
N ASP A 186 -1.98 -8.98 14.90
CA ASP A 186 -2.65 -8.37 16.07
C ASP A 186 -4.10 -8.84 16.30
N GLY A 187 -4.41 -10.07 15.87
CA GLY A 187 -5.74 -10.65 15.97
C GLY A 187 -6.18 -10.94 17.41
N LYS A 188 -7.48 -10.77 17.67
CA LYS A 188 -8.11 -11.04 18.97
C LYS A 188 -9.30 -11.98 18.83
N SER A 189 -9.32 -13.03 19.65
CA SER A 189 -10.45 -13.95 19.81
C SER A 189 -11.03 -13.84 21.22
N THR A 190 -12.35 -13.86 21.35
CA THR A 190 -13.07 -13.82 22.63
C THR A 190 -14.38 -14.62 22.52
N ASN A 191 -14.74 -15.41 23.53
CA ASN A 191 -15.89 -16.33 23.53
C ASN A 191 -15.97 -17.29 22.30
N SER A 192 -14.89 -17.46 21.55
CA SER A 192 -14.90 -17.99 20.18
C SER A 192 -14.23 -19.35 20.05
N GLY A 193 -14.56 -20.07 18.97
CA GLY A 193 -13.96 -21.36 18.62
C GLY A 193 -12.54 -21.22 18.08
N ASP A 194 -12.23 -21.96 17.02
CA ASP A 194 -10.87 -22.01 16.47
C ASP A 194 -10.51 -20.68 15.78
N PHE A 195 -9.29 -20.19 16.00
CA PHE A 195 -8.89 -18.88 15.47
C PHE A 195 -8.55 -18.93 13.98
N PHE A 196 -7.61 -19.78 13.56
CA PHE A 196 -7.26 -19.99 12.16
C PHE A 196 -7.35 -21.46 11.77
N THR A 197 -8.12 -21.76 10.71
CA THR A 197 -8.32 -23.11 10.19
C THR A 197 -8.05 -23.15 8.68
N SER A 198 -6.99 -23.84 8.26
CA SER A 198 -6.75 -24.15 6.85
C SER A 198 -7.26 -25.54 6.49
N LYS A 199 -8.13 -25.64 5.49
CA LYS A 199 -8.48 -26.91 4.82
C LYS A 199 -7.60 -27.20 3.60
N VAL A 200 -6.91 -26.17 3.09
CA VAL A 200 -5.87 -26.31 2.07
C VAL A 200 -4.73 -27.16 2.62
N SER A 201 -4.25 -28.13 1.85
CA SER A 201 -3.23 -29.10 2.27
C SER A 201 -1.81 -28.53 2.31
N TYR A 202 -1.51 -27.58 1.44
CA TYR A 202 -0.22 -26.87 1.36
C TYR A 202 -0.43 -25.34 1.46
N PRO A 203 -0.95 -24.83 2.58
CA PRO A 203 -1.22 -23.41 2.74
C PRO A 203 0.08 -22.62 2.95
N ASN A 204 0.02 -21.31 2.74
CA ASN A 204 1.10 -20.39 3.07
C ASN A 204 0.52 -19.22 3.87
N PHE A 205 0.91 -19.08 5.14
CA PHE A 205 0.36 -18.08 6.03
C PHE A 205 1.35 -17.64 7.13
N MET A 206 1.04 -16.50 7.75
CA MET A 206 1.70 -16.03 8.96
C MET A 206 0.65 -15.51 9.95
N LEU A 207 0.78 -15.90 11.21
CA LEU A 207 0.05 -15.31 12.34
C LEU A 207 1.07 -14.64 13.27
N GLU A 208 0.84 -13.37 13.62
CA GLU A 208 1.66 -12.63 14.60
C GLU A 208 0.83 -11.92 15.66
N ASN A 209 1.26 -12.04 16.92
CA ASN A 209 0.71 -11.33 18.07
C ASN A 209 -0.79 -11.60 18.28
N ILE A 210 -1.19 -12.86 18.14
CA ILE A 210 -2.59 -13.29 18.27
C ILE A 210 -2.92 -13.54 19.74
N SER A 211 -4.09 -13.07 20.18
CA SER A 211 -4.60 -13.21 21.54
C SER A 211 -5.95 -13.93 21.59
N LYS A 212 -6.14 -14.76 22.62
CA LYS A 212 -7.39 -15.46 22.94
C LYS A 212 -7.68 -15.37 24.43
N ASP A 213 -8.96 -15.32 24.78
CA ASP A 213 -9.44 -15.45 26.17
C ASP A 213 -9.34 -16.90 26.71
N THR A 214 -9.53 -17.89 25.84
CA THR A 214 -9.49 -19.32 26.20
C THR A 214 -8.42 -20.12 25.45
N ALA A 215 -7.88 -21.12 26.14
CA ALA A 215 -7.00 -22.16 25.61
C ALA A 215 -7.76 -23.41 25.12
N SER A 216 -9.09 -23.48 25.31
CA SER A 216 -9.90 -24.68 25.03
C SER A 216 -10.15 -24.95 23.55
N SER A 217 -10.20 -23.90 22.73
CA SER A 217 -10.24 -23.99 21.27
C SER A 217 -8.83 -23.82 20.67
N SER A 218 -8.63 -24.28 19.44
CA SER A 218 -7.34 -24.25 18.75
C SER A 218 -6.93 -22.82 18.36
N MET A 219 -5.61 -22.60 18.25
CA MET A 219 -5.07 -21.38 17.65
C MET A 219 -4.91 -21.58 16.14
N ILE A 220 -4.34 -22.72 15.73
CA ILE A 220 -4.06 -23.08 14.33
C ILE A 220 -4.42 -24.54 14.06
N ILE A 221 -5.25 -24.77 13.05
CA ILE A 221 -5.54 -26.08 12.45
C ILE A 221 -5.11 -26.06 10.97
N VAL A 222 -4.48 -27.13 10.50
CA VAL A 222 -4.18 -27.37 9.08
C VAL A 222 -4.60 -28.79 8.71
N GLY A 223 -5.51 -28.93 7.73
CA GLY A 223 -6.25 -30.17 7.51
C GLY A 223 -7.04 -30.56 8.77
N ASP A 224 -6.97 -31.83 9.16
CA ASP A 224 -7.52 -32.30 10.43
C ASP A 224 -6.52 -32.19 11.62
N THR A 225 -5.37 -31.53 11.43
CA THR A 225 -4.28 -31.48 12.43
C THR A 225 -4.24 -30.15 13.17
N VAL A 226 -4.41 -30.18 14.50
CA VAL A 226 -4.10 -29.04 15.37
C VAL A 226 -2.58 -28.81 15.37
N LYS A 227 -2.13 -27.75 14.71
CA LYS A 227 -0.71 -27.33 14.69
C LYS A 227 -0.35 -26.51 15.93
N VAL A 228 -1.30 -25.70 16.44
CA VAL A 228 -1.15 -24.95 17.70
C VAL A 228 -2.49 -24.94 18.46
N GLY A 229 -2.48 -25.37 19.72
CA GLY A 229 -3.64 -25.40 20.61
C GLY A 229 -3.21 -25.39 22.09
N GLY A 230 -4.17 -25.25 23.01
CA GLY A 230 -3.85 -25.17 24.44
C GLY A 230 -3.18 -23.87 24.90
N VAL A 231 -3.23 -22.81 24.08
CA VAL A 231 -2.58 -21.52 24.33
C VAL A 231 -3.55 -20.33 24.17
N THR A 232 -3.37 -19.31 25.00
CA THR A 232 -4.11 -18.04 24.94
C THR A 232 -3.38 -16.93 24.17
N SER A 233 -2.14 -17.16 23.74
CA SER A 233 -1.35 -16.18 22.98
C SER A 233 -0.41 -16.87 22.00
N LEU A 234 -0.17 -16.24 20.85
CA LEU A 234 0.81 -16.64 19.85
C LEU A 234 1.72 -15.46 19.54
N GLY A 235 3.03 -15.71 19.45
CA GLY A 235 3.98 -14.75 18.91
C GLY A 235 3.95 -14.74 17.39
N THR A 236 5.10 -14.71 16.73
CA THR A 236 5.20 -14.81 15.26
C THR A 236 5.30 -16.29 14.85
N TYR A 237 4.41 -16.75 13.96
CA TYR A 237 4.36 -18.12 13.47
C TYR A 237 4.13 -18.10 11.95
N ILE A 238 5.12 -18.56 11.18
CA ILE A 238 5.11 -18.52 9.71
C ILE A 238 5.17 -19.95 9.19
N TYR A 239 4.25 -20.31 8.30
CA TYR A 239 4.04 -21.65 7.77
C TYR A 239 3.99 -21.54 6.24
N GLY A 240 4.94 -22.14 5.52
CA GLY A 240 5.02 -21.97 4.07
C GLY A 240 6.42 -22.08 3.47
N ASN A 241 6.58 -21.57 2.24
CA ASN A 241 7.85 -21.54 1.49
C ASN A 241 8.85 -20.53 2.11
N THR A 242 9.77 -20.98 2.97
CA THR A 242 10.74 -20.12 3.68
C THR A 242 12.11 -20.16 3.01
N ARG A 243 12.58 -18.99 2.51
CA ARG A 243 13.93 -18.83 1.98
C ARG A 243 14.96 -18.91 3.10
N GLY A 244 15.87 -19.89 2.97
CA GLY A 244 16.94 -20.16 3.94
C GLY A 244 16.68 -21.40 4.80
N ALA A 245 15.45 -21.94 4.81
CA ALA A 245 15.14 -23.21 5.44
C ALA A 245 15.54 -24.41 4.57
N ASN A 246 15.64 -25.59 5.20
CA ASN A 246 15.77 -26.88 4.52
C ASN A 246 14.93 -27.92 5.27
N PRO A 247 13.85 -28.48 4.68
CA PRO A 247 13.30 -28.17 3.34
C PRO A 247 12.78 -26.72 3.24
N THR A 248 12.61 -26.21 2.01
CA THR A 248 12.07 -24.87 1.75
C THR A 248 10.68 -24.70 2.38
N TYR A 249 9.80 -25.69 2.21
CA TYR A 249 8.46 -25.67 2.80
C TYR A 249 8.50 -26.05 4.29
N GLN A 250 8.07 -25.14 5.15
CA GLN A 250 8.06 -25.29 6.61
C GLN A 250 6.64 -25.57 7.10
N ASP A 251 6.36 -26.85 7.37
CA ASP A 251 5.04 -27.34 7.81
C ASP A 251 4.94 -27.62 9.33
N ASN A 252 6.06 -27.58 10.05
CA ASN A 252 6.10 -27.71 11.51
C ASN A 252 6.99 -26.63 12.18
N PRO A 253 6.75 -25.34 11.90
CA PRO A 253 7.51 -24.23 12.48
C PRO A 253 7.24 -24.06 13.98
N THR A 254 8.16 -23.41 14.68
CA THR A 254 8.00 -23.02 16.10
C THR A 254 7.73 -21.52 16.20
N ALA A 255 6.78 -21.12 17.04
CA ALA A 255 6.48 -19.71 17.26
C ALA A 255 7.66 -18.97 17.92
N SER A 256 8.06 -17.83 17.36
CA SER A 256 9.05 -16.92 17.94
C SER A 256 8.38 -15.80 18.74
N ALA A 257 9.16 -15.03 19.51
CA ALA A 257 8.63 -13.88 20.24
C ALA A 257 8.50 -12.66 19.33
N VAL A 258 7.38 -11.93 19.45
CA VAL A 258 7.12 -10.70 18.68
C VAL A 258 8.23 -9.68 18.93
N GLY A 259 9.03 -9.42 17.90
CA GLY A 259 10.19 -8.54 17.96
C GLY A 259 9.97 -7.30 17.12
N ARG A 260 9.20 -6.33 17.61
CA ARG A 260 8.88 -5.07 16.90
C ARG A 260 9.56 -3.85 17.54
N PRO A 261 9.93 -2.79 16.79
CA PRO A 261 10.42 -1.54 17.35
C PRO A 261 9.29 -0.77 18.01
N SER A 262 9.56 -0.14 19.17
CA SER A 262 8.59 0.74 19.83
C SER A 262 8.24 2.00 19.02
N ALA A 263 9.04 2.34 18.01
CA ALA A 263 8.70 3.39 17.03
C ALA A 263 7.53 2.98 16.10
N LEU A 264 7.39 1.68 15.82
CA LEU A 264 6.33 1.13 14.97
C LEU A 264 5.14 0.58 15.74
N ALA A 265 5.39 0.02 16.94
CA ALA A 265 4.39 -0.62 17.79
C ALA A 265 4.55 -0.15 19.26
N PRO A 266 4.26 1.13 19.58
CA PRO A 266 4.53 1.71 20.90
C PRO A 266 3.75 1.07 22.06
N SER A 267 2.62 0.42 21.76
CA SER A 267 1.80 -0.36 22.71
C SER A 267 2.04 -1.87 22.62
N GLY A 268 2.96 -2.33 21.77
CA GLY A 268 3.15 -3.74 21.38
C GLY A 268 2.36 -4.13 20.12
N ASN A 269 1.16 -3.58 19.95
CA ASN A 269 0.38 -3.68 18.72
C ASN A 269 0.79 -2.56 17.73
N TYR A 270 0.58 -2.80 16.44
CA TYR A 270 0.60 -1.76 15.43
C TYR A 270 -0.60 -0.80 15.60
N PRO A 271 -0.43 0.50 15.31
CA PRO A 271 -1.53 1.44 15.21
C PRO A 271 -2.51 1.05 14.12
N VAL A 272 -3.79 0.97 14.47
CA VAL A 272 -4.91 0.78 13.55
C VAL A 272 -5.73 2.06 13.59
N ILE A 273 -5.68 2.84 12.51
CA ILE A 273 -6.19 4.20 12.47
C ILE A 273 -7.13 4.33 11.27
N SER A 274 -8.33 4.83 11.54
CA SER A 274 -9.40 5.06 10.57
C SER A 274 -9.30 6.47 9.97
N ALA A 275 -9.77 6.62 8.73
CA ALA A 275 -9.95 7.92 8.09
C ALA A 275 -10.93 8.80 8.92
N PRO A 276 -10.55 10.04 9.32
CA PRO A 276 -11.39 10.90 10.16
C PRO A 276 -12.80 11.15 9.61
N GLN A 277 -13.82 10.66 10.32
CA GLN A 277 -15.24 10.81 9.91
C GLN A 277 -15.90 12.10 10.44
N TYR A 278 -15.21 12.87 11.28
CA TYR A 278 -15.66 14.16 11.84
C TYR A 278 -17.08 14.19 12.44
N ALA A 279 -17.57 13.05 12.95
CA ALA A 279 -18.93 12.87 13.45
C ALA A 279 -19.31 13.77 14.65
N ASP A 280 -18.32 14.34 15.35
CA ASP A 280 -18.50 15.27 16.47
C ASP A 280 -18.51 16.74 16.03
N LYS A 281 -18.31 17.04 14.75
CA LYS A 281 -18.10 18.39 14.22
C LYS A 281 -19.37 19.01 13.65
N THR A 282 -19.35 20.33 13.58
CA THR A 282 -20.43 21.18 13.06
C THR A 282 -19.95 21.99 11.86
N ILE A 283 -20.89 22.61 11.13
CA ILE A 283 -20.55 23.49 10.00
C ILE A 283 -19.69 24.71 10.42
N SER A 284 -19.67 25.08 11.70
CA SER A 284 -18.81 26.13 12.26
C SER A 284 -17.32 25.73 12.33
N ASP A 285 -17.04 24.44 12.41
CA ASP A 285 -15.69 23.84 12.52
C ASP A 285 -15.04 23.60 11.16
N VAL A 286 -15.77 23.90 10.08
CA VAL A 286 -15.37 23.72 8.68
C VAL A 286 -15.13 25.09 8.04
N VAL A 287 -14.14 25.16 7.16
CA VAL A 287 -13.95 26.23 6.17
C VAL A 287 -14.14 25.61 4.79
N ASN A 288 -15.22 26.00 4.10
CA ASN A 288 -15.36 25.70 2.67
C ASN A 288 -14.33 26.54 1.91
N LEU A 289 -13.32 25.91 1.32
CA LEU A 289 -12.22 26.61 0.67
C LEU A 289 -12.66 27.40 -0.58
N LYS A 290 -13.84 27.13 -1.18
CA LYS A 290 -14.39 27.98 -2.26
C LYS A 290 -15.28 29.12 -1.77
N ASP A 291 -15.60 29.19 -0.48
CA ASP A 291 -16.37 30.31 0.09
C ASP A 291 -15.43 31.42 0.55
N ALA A 292 -15.36 32.49 -0.26
CA ALA A 292 -14.57 33.69 0.02
C ALA A 292 -14.90 34.35 1.36
N THR A 293 -16.08 34.10 1.95
CA THR A 293 -16.46 34.63 3.27
C THR A 293 -15.89 33.82 4.45
N GLN A 294 -15.44 32.58 4.19
CA GLN A 294 -14.89 31.66 5.20
C GLN A 294 -13.37 31.51 5.06
N ASN A 295 -12.87 31.49 3.83
CA ASN A 295 -11.50 31.10 3.49
C ASN A 295 -10.44 32.21 3.64
N GLY A 296 -10.82 33.42 4.03
CA GLY A 296 -9.92 34.59 4.12
C GLY A 296 -10.03 35.59 2.97
N GLY A 297 -10.99 35.43 2.05
CA GLY A 297 -11.23 36.34 0.92
C GLY A 297 -10.61 35.90 -0.40
N PHE A 298 -10.13 34.66 -0.49
CA PHE A 298 -9.52 34.11 -1.69
C PHE A 298 -10.58 33.59 -2.68
N THR A 299 -10.34 33.78 -3.97
CA THR A 299 -11.19 33.23 -5.04
C THR A 299 -10.56 31.93 -5.54
N LEU A 300 -11.11 30.78 -5.15
CA LEU A 300 -10.70 29.46 -5.66
C LEU A 300 -11.63 29.02 -6.78
N HIS A 301 -11.06 28.76 -7.95
CA HIS A 301 -11.76 28.40 -9.17
C HIS A 301 -12.03 26.90 -9.24
N GLY A 302 -10.99 26.07 -9.12
CA GLY A 302 -11.05 24.62 -9.30
C GLY A 302 -11.59 24.22 -10.68
N ASP A 303 -11.28 25.01 -11.72
CA ASP A 303 -11.83 24.87 -13.08
C ASP A 303 -10.89 24.16 -14.08
N GLY A 304 -9.70 23.74 -13.63
CA GLY A 304 -8.66 23.09 -14.43
C GLY A 304 -7.80 24.02 -15.30
N SER A 305 -8.06 25.33 -15.29
CA SER A 305 -7.41 26.30 -16.18
C SER A 305 -6.86 27.54 -15.47
N SER A 306 -7.61 28.09 -14.52
CA SER A 306 -7.20 29.20 -13.66
C SER A 306 -6.01 28.80 -12.77
N ASP A 307 -5.18 29.76 -12.37
CA ASP A 307 -4.08 29.51 -11.45
C ASP A 307 -4.55 29.67 -10.01
N ASP A 308 -4.86 28.55 -9.36
CA ASP A 308 -5.40 28.53 -7.99
C ASP A 308 -4.31 28.63 -6.92
N THR A 309 -3.01 28.67 -7.27
CA THR A 309 -1.90 28.44 -6.32
C THR A 309 -1.94 29.31 -5.07
N ALA A 310 -1.94 30.64 -5.25
CA ALA A 310 -1.93 31.59 -4.14
C ALA A 310 -3.26 31.59 -3.36
N ALA A 311 -4.36 31.27 -4.04
CA ALA A 311 -5.69 31.23 -3.46
C ALA A 311 -5.86 29.98 -2.57
N LEU A 312 -5.50 28.80 -3.09
CA LEU A 312 -5.52 27.51 -2.39
C LEU A 312 -4.59 27.50 -1.17
N GLN A 313 -3.36 28.00 -1.32
CA GLN A 313 -2.43 28.13 -0.20
C GLN A 313 -3.03 29.01 0.91
N GLY A 314 -3.44 30.23 0.58
CA GLY A 314 -4.00 31.18 1.57
C GLY A 314 -5.29 30.69 2.23
N ALA A 315 -6.13 29.94 1.50
CA ALA A 315 -7.34 29.33 2.05
C ALA A 315 -7.02 28.19 3.03
N ILE A 316 -6.04 27.34 2.72
CA ILE A 316 -5.56 26.28 3.62
C ILE A 316 -4.92 26.88 4.88
N ASP A 317 -4.05 27.88 4.72
CA ASP A 317 -3.42 28.59 5.84
C ASP A 317 -4.47 29.26 6.75
N THR A 318 -5.56 29.78 6.16
CA THR A 318 -6.68 30.39 6.90
C THR A 318 -7.54 29.36 7.64
N ALA A 319 -7.68 28.13 7.13
CA ALA A 319 -8.35 27.04 7.84
C ALA A 319 -7.48 26.50 8.99
N ALA A 320 -6.21 26.20 8.72
CA ALA A 320 -5.26 25.68 9.70
C ALA A 320 -5.01 26.67 10.86
N SER A 321 -4.87 27.97 10.57
CA SER A 321 -4.72 29.00 11.61
C SER A 321 -5.98 29.25 12.44
N GLN A 322 -7.16 28.82 11.97
CA GLN A 322 -8.40 28.76 12.76
C GLN A 322 -8.57 27.44 13.54
N GLY A 323 -7.71 26.43 13.30
CA GLY A 323 -7.91 25.07 13.83
C GLY A 323 -9.13 24.36 13.24
N LYS A 324 -9.43 24.60 11.96
CA LYS A 324 -10.64 24.13 11.27
C LYS A 324 -10.36 23.20 10.10
N ILE A 325 -11.37 22.40 9.75
CA ILE A 325 -11.35 21.50 8.60
C ILE A 325 -11.36 22.32 7.31
N ALA A 326 -10.29 22.17 6.53
CA ALA A 326 -10.13 22.75 5.21
C ALA A 326 -10.89 21.87 4.20
N TYR A 327 -12.19 22.13 4.02
CA TYR A 327 -13.03 21.39 3.09
C TYR A 327 -12.79 21.90 1.66
N LEU A 328 -12.21 21.05 0.80
CA LEU A 328 -11.96 21.32 -0.60
C LEU A 328 -13.09 20.72 -1.46
N PRO A 329 -14.05 21.51 -1.97
CA PRO A 329 -15.12 21.00 -2.83
C PRO A 329 -14.60 20.46 -4.16
N PHE A 330 -15.43 19.71 -4.87
CA PHE A 330 -15.03 19.11 -6.16
C PHE A 330 -14.56 20.17 -7.16
N GLY A 331 -13.47 19.85 -7.86
CA GLY A 331 -12.82 20.70 -8.85
C GLY A 331 -11.39 20.23 -9.16
N ILE A 332 -10.81 20.82 -10.20
CA ILE A 332 -9.40 20.63 -10.57
C ILE A 332 -8.67 21.95 -10.29
N TYR A 333 -7.93 21.98 -9.20
CA TYR A 333 -7.18 23.13 -8.72
C TYR A 333 -5.80 23.09 -9.34
N ARG A 334 -5.60 23.85 -10.42
CA ARG A 334 -4.33 23.91 -11.15
C ARG A 334 -3.36 24.83 -10.41
N VAL A 335 -2.19 24.30 -10.06
CA VAL A 335 -1.15 25.01 -9.29
C VAL A 335 0.17 25.09 -10.05
N THR A 336 0.91 26.20 -9.90
CA THR A 336 2.19 26.48 -10.58
C THR A 336 3.39 26.63 -9.64
N SER A 337 3.18 26.50 -8.33
CA SER A 337 4.24 26.24 -7.35
C SER A 337 3.71 25.36 -6.22
N THR A 338 4.62 24.88 -5.36
CA THR A 338 4.30 23.99 -4.24
C THR A 338 3.23 24.54 -3.31
N ILE A 339 2.15 23.77 -3.09
CA ILE A 339 1.25 23.95 -1.95
C ILE A 339 1.89 23.29 -0.72
N THR A 340 2.02 24.03 0.37
CA THR A 340 2.56 23.55 1.64
C THR A 340 1.45 23.48 2.67
N LEU A 341 1.19 22.28 3.21
CA LEU A 341 0.26 22.10 4.31
C LEU A 341 1.00 22.36 5.64
N PRO A 342 0.66 23.41 6.41
CA PRO A 342 1.25 23.67 7.72
C PRO A 342 0.80 22.62 8.76
N SER A 343 1.43 22.64 9.94
CA SER A 343 0.95 21.85 11.10
C SER A 343 -0.42 22.37 11.55
N GLY A 344 -1.32 21.45 11.90
CA GLY A 344 -2.73 21.74 12.22
C GLY A 344 -3.65 21.75 10.99
N THR A 345 -3.19 21.25 9.83
CA THR A 345 -4.04 21.13 8.63
C THR A 345 -4.92 19.88 8.70
N GLU A 346 -6.23 20.08 8.60
CA GLU A 346 -7.23 19.01 8.44
C GLU A 346 -7.85 19.15 7.03
N LEU A 347 -7.22 18.59 5.99
CA LEU A 347 -7.62 18.75 4.58
C LEU A 347 -8.55 17.62 4.13
N TYR A 348 -9.80 17.96 3.77
CA TYR A 348 -10.84 17.00 3.42
C TYR A 348 -11.46 17.30 2.05
N GLY A 349 -11.41 16.33 1.12
CA GLY A 349 -11.92 16.47 -0.24
C GLY A 349 -13.37 16.01 -0.46
N GLU A 350 -14.08 16.66 -1.37
CA GLU A 350 -15.39 16.21 -1.87
C GLU A 350 -15.20 15.12 -2.95
N ALA A 351 -14.77 13.92 -2.52
CA ALA A 351 -14.57 12.67 -3.27
C ALA A 351 -13.53 12.65 -4.42
N TRP A 352 -13.33 13.72 -5.18
CA TRP A 352 -12.37 13.74 -6.30
C TRP A 352 -11.71 15.12 -6.48
N SER A 353 -11.58 15.84 -5.37
CA SER A 353 -10.95 17.15 -5.32
C SER A 353 -9.48 17.01 -5.73
N THR A 354 -9.16 17.56 -6.89
CA THR A 354 -7.90 17.31 -7.61
C THR A 354 -6.96 18.50 -7.49
N ILE A 355 -5.74 18.29 -6.97
CA ILE A 355 -4.66 19.28 -7.05
C ILE A 355 -3.73 18.87 -8.20
N SER A 356 -3.58 19.76 -9.19
CA SER A 356 -2.92 19.47 -10.46
C SER A 356 -1.73 20.39 -10.71
N GLY A 357 -0.50 19.85 -10.69
CA GLY A 357 0.72 20.59 -11.00
C GLY A 357 0.79 21.05 -12.46
N SER A 358 1.34 22.24 -12.71
CA SER A 358 1.53 22.85 -14.04
C SER A 358 2.74 23.80 -14.02
N GLY A 359 3.36 24.07 -15.17
CA GLY A 359 4.42 25.07 -15.30
C GLY A 359 5.80 24.71 -14.73
N SER A 360 6.74 25.65 -14.88
CA SER A 360 8.18 25.40 -14.77
C SER A 360 8.74 25.15 -13.37
N ALA A 361 7.97 25.39 -12.29
CA ALA A 361 8.40 25.04 -10.93
C ALA A 361 8.67 23.54 -10.76
N PHE A 362 8.00 22.71 -11.57
CA PHE A 362 8.06 21.25 -11.52
C PHE A 362 8.77 20.62 -12.74
N SER A 363 9.40 21.41 -13.61
CA SER A 363 10.07 20.89 -14.81
C SER A 363 11.54 20.52 -14.62
N SER A 364 12.10 20.69 -13.41
CA SER A 364 13.52 20.42 -13.13
C SER A 364 13.74 19.03 -12.55
N GLU A 365 14.13 18.08 -13.41
CA GLU A 365 14.49 16.71 -13.03
C GLU A 365 15.72 16.65 -12.08
N SER A 366 16.64 17.61 -12.20
CA SER A 366 17.82 17.73 -11.33
C SER A 366 17.56 18.48 -10.02
N ASN A 367 16.37 19.08 -9.86
CA ASN A 367 15.89 19.63 -8.60
C ASN A 367 14.38 19.34 -8.45
N PRO A 368 13.99 18.10 -8.08
CA PRO A 368 12.59 17.72 -8.01
C PRO A 368 11.80 18.47 -6.92
N THR A 369 10.72 19.11 -7.35
CA THR A 369 9.86 20.01 -6.56
C THR A 369 8.54 19.33 -6.25
N PRO A 370 8.07 19.32 -4.99
CA PRO A 370 6.75 18.78 -4.66
C PRO A 370 5.61 19.68 -5.15
N VAL A 371 4.57 19.09 -5.74
CA VAL A 371 3.32 19.78 -6.09
C VAL A 371 2.55 20.11 -4.81
N VAL A 372 2.41 19.12 -3.92
CA VAL A 372 1.94 19.29 -2.54
C VAL A 372 2.98 18.73 -1.57
N GLN A 373 3.24 19.45 -0.47
CA GLN A 373 4.05 18.94 0.62
C GLN A 373 3.37 19.09 1.99
N ILE A 374 3.49 18.06 2.83
CA ILE A 374 3.02 18.08 4.22
C ILE A 374 4.19 18.49 5.11
N GLY A 375 4.13 19.68 5.71
CA GLY A 375 5.25 20.34 6.37
C GLY A 375 6.24 20.96 5.38
N SER A 376 6.97 21.99 5.82
CA SER A 376 7.92 22.73 4.97
C SER A 376 9.35 22.18 5.01
N THR A 377 9.69 21.41 6.05
CA THR A 377 11.06 20.93 6.31
C THR A 377 11.04 19.48 6.79
N ALA A 378 11.94 18.66 6.27
CA ALA A 378 12.05 17.24 6.61
C ALA A 378 12.28 17.02 8.12
N GLY A 379 11.49 16.14 8.74
CA GLY A 379 11.50 15.90 10.19
C GLY A 379 10.76 16.94 11.04
N GLN A 380 10.07 17.92 10.44
CA GLN A 380 9.24 18.88 11.17
C GLN A 380 8.20 18.15 12.04
N LYS A 381 8.18 18.39 13.35
CA LYS A 381 7.10 17.89 14.22
C LYS A 381 5.83 18.73 14.07
N GLY A 382 4.68 18.04 14.06
CA GLY A 382 3.37 18.65 13.90
C GLY A 382 2.27 17.60 13.74
N THR A 383 1.08 18.07 13.37
CA THR A 383 -0.05 17.25 12.93
C THR A 383 -0.52 17.69 11.54
N ALA A 384 -0.99 16.76 10.71
CA ALA A 384 -1.71 17.07 9.48
C ALA A 384 -2.45 15.83 8.95
N HIS A 385 -3.77 15.95 8.74
CA HIS A 385 -4.55 14.91 8.07
C HIS A 385 -4.93 15.36 6.65
N VAL A 386 -4.85 14.43 5.70
CA VAL A 386 -5.24 14.63 4.30
C VAL A 386 -6.12 13.46 3.88
N GLN A 387 -7.34 13.75 3.42
CA GLN A 387 -8.30 12.71 3.05
C GLN A 387 -9.10 13.06 1.78
N ASP A 388 -9.38 12.04 0.97
CA ASP A 388 -10.20 12.09 -0.24
C ASP A 388 -9.67 13.12 -1.29
N ILE A 389 -8.33 13.26 -1.36
CA ILE A 389 -7.62 14.15 -2.29
C ILE A 389 -6.95 13.36 -3.42
N ARG A 390 -7.11 13.85 -4.66
CA ARG A 390 -6.40 13.38 -5.84
C ARG A 390 -5.24 14.33 -6.20
N PHE A 391 -4.05 13.78 -6.43
CA PHE A 391 -2.89 14.53 -6.90
C PHE A 391 -2.59 14.14 -8.36
N THR A 392 -2.25 15.12 -9.19
CA THR A 392 -1.93 14.87 -10.61
C THR A 392 -1.06 15.98 -11.20
N VAL A 393 -0.77 15.87 -12.50
CA VAL A 393 -0.08 16.87 -13.31
C VAL A 393 -0.86 17.14 -14.59
N ASN A 394 -0.98 18.42 -14.93
CA ASN A 394 -1.66 18.86 -16.16
C ASN A 394 -0.77 18.63 -17.40
N GLU A 395 0.54 18.53 -17.28
CA GLU A 395 1.47 18.47 -18.43
C GLU A 395 2.72 17.66 -18.08
N ALA A 396 3.69 17.58 -19.00
CA ALA A 396 4.92 16.82 -18.80
C ALA A 396 5.89 17.55 -17.85
N LEU A 397 5.93 17.15 -16.58
CA LEU A 397 6.68 17.81 -15.51
C LEU A 397 7.73 16.87 -14.90
N PRO A 398 8.89 16.67 -15.53
CA PRO A 398 9.88 15.65 -15.13
C PRO A 398 10.57 15.88 -13.78
N GLY A 399 10.28 16.99 -13.08
CA GLY A 399 10.68 17.26 -11.70
C GLY A 399 9.53 17.23 -10.68
N ALA A 400 8.29 16.93 -11.09
CA ALA A 400 7.14 16.93 -10.18
C ALA A 400 7.19 15.75 -9.20
N ILE A 401 7.09 16.03 -7.90
CA ILE A 401 6.76 15.03 -6.90
C ILE A 401 5.32 15.30 -6.45
N LEU A 402 4.38 14.41 -6.72
CA LEU A 402 2.95 14.74 -6.57
C LEU A 402 2.60 15.03 -5.10
N LEU A 403 3.06 14.17 -4.19
CA LEU A 403 2.98 14.39 -2.74
C LEU A 403 4.34 14.12 -2.07
N ARG A 404 4.83 15.06 -1.27
CA ARG A 404 5.97 14.85 -0.35
C ARG A 404 5.54 15.00 1.10
N VAL A 405 5.83 14.00 1.94
CA VAL A 405 5.69 14.15 3.40
C VAL A 405 7.04 14.52 3.99
N ASN A 406 7.15 15.76 4.46
CA ASN A 406 8.29 16.24 5.23
C ASN A 406 8.03 16.11 6.74
N MET A 407 6.78 16.30 7.17
CA MET A 407 6.36 16.30 8.57
C MET A 407 6.47 14.92 9.23
N ALA A 408 6.58 14.92 10.55
CA ALA A 408 6.59 13.72 11.37
C ALA A 408 5.66 13.89 12.58
N GLY A 409 4.78 12.91 12.79
CA GLY A 409 3.92 12.85 13.98
C GLY A 409 4.70 12.82 15.29
N ASN A 410 4.06 13.24 16.38
CA ASN A 410 4.54 13.01 17.76
C ASN A 410 4.02 11.67 18.28
N SER A 411 2.76 11.35 17.93
CA SER A 411 2.14 10.02 18.05
C SER A 411 1.92 9.42 16.66
N PRO A 412 1.70 8.09 16.55
CA PRO A 412 1.22 7.49 15.29
C PRO A 412 -0.11 8.11 14.85
N GLY A 413 -0.27 8.36 13.56
CA GLY A 413 -1.47 8.96 12.99
C GLY A 413 -1.50 10.50 12.96
N ASP A 414 -0.78 11.18 13.86
CA ASP A 414 -0.69 12.66 13.92
C ASP A 414 -0.47 13.30 12.53
N VAL A 415 0.32 12.63 11.67
CA VAL A 415 0.40 12.91 10.23
C VAL A 415 -0.21 11.72 9.49
N GLY A 416 -1.35 11.94 8.84
CA GLY A 416 -2.16 10.89 8.22
C GLY A 416 -2.60 11.24 6.79
N ILE A 417 -2.56 10.25 5.90
CA ILE A 417 -3.05 10.35 4.52
C ILE A 417 -4.02 9.18 4.31
N PHE A 418 -5.27 9.47 3.94
CA PHE A 418 -6.34 8.48 3.82
C PHE A 418 -7.05 8.60 2.47
N ASN A 419 -7.43 7.47 1.84
CA ASN A 419 -8.26 7.43 0.63
C ASN A 419 -7.81 8.39 -0.50
N SER A 420 -6.50 8.62 -0.60
CA SER A 420 -5.92 9.66 -1.45
C SER A 420 -5.04 9.00 -2.52
N LEU A 421 -4.93 9.62 -3.69
CA LEU A 421 -4.38 8.93 -4.86
C LEU A 421 -3.63 9.83 -5.83
N ASN A 422 -2.60 9.27 -6.45
CA ASN A 422 -1.98 9.82 -7.65
C ASN A 422 -2.55 9.09 -8.88
N THR A 423 -2.97 9.85 -9.89
CA THR A 423 -3.24 9.30 -11.23
C THR A 423 -2.55 10.17 -12.27
N ILE A 424 -1.70 9.59 -13.12
CA ILE A 424 -0.87 10.34 -14.06
C ILE A 424 -1.17 9.90 -15.51
N GLY A 425 -1.82 10.78 -16.29
CA GLY A 425 -2.26 10.48 -17.66
C GLY A 425 -3.68 9.88 -17.72
N GLY A 426 -4.05 9.32 -18.88
CA GLY A 426 -5.29 8.55 -19.09
C GLY A 426 -6.61 9.35 -19.14
N THR A 427 -6.72 10.43 -18.37
CA THR A 427 -7.97 11.13 -18.04
C THR A 427 -8.23 12.40 -18.86
N ARG A 428 -9.50 12.85 -18.94
CA ARG A 428 -9.94 14.06 -19.68
C ARG A 428 -9.38 15.36 -19.11
N ASP A 429 -9.01 15.42 -17.83
CA ASP A 429 -8.69 16.66 -17.11
C ASP A 429 -7.25 17.17 -17.26
N THR A 430 -6.28 16.30 -17.47
CA THR A 430 -4.89 16.67 -17.81
C THR A 430 -4.74 17.09 -19.29
N SER A 431 -3.68 17.81 -19.67
CA SER A 431 -3.31 18.02 -21.08
C SER A 431 -2.43 16.89 -21.66
N LEU A 432 -1.94 15.98 -20.82
CA LEU A 432 -1.12 14.82 -21.23
C LEU A 432 -1.83 13.94 -22.27
N SER A 433 -1.25 13.83 -23.47
CA SER A 433 -1.64 12.87 -24.50
C SER A 433 -0.39 12.37 -25.20
N CYS A 434 0.04 11.18 -24.83
CA CYS A 434 1.43 10.77 -24.92
C CYS A 434 1.66 9.55 -25.81
N SER A 435 2.57 9.69 -26.77
CA SER A 435 2.92 8.68 -27.78
C SER A 435 4.24 7.95 -27.50
N SER A 436 5.07 8.43 -26.57
CA SER A 436 6.25 7.72 -26.05
C SER A 436 6.71 8.29 -24.71
N GLU A 437 7.24 7.40 -23.88
CA GLU A 437 7.76 7.68 -22.53
C GLU A 437 8.94 8.66 -22.56
N SER A 438 9.73 8.59 -23.63
CA SER A 438 10.83 9.51 -23.94
C SER A 438 10.40 10.98 -24.08
N ASN A 439 9.22 11.22 -24.64
CA ASN A 439 8.68 12.56 -24.89
C ASN A 439 7.70 13.00 -23.80
N CYS A 440 7.18 12.07 -22.99
CA CYS A 440 6.16 12.30 -21.98
C CYS A 440 6.64 11.92 -20.58
N ARG A 441 7.61 12.69 -20.09
CA ARG A 441 8.16 12.56 -18.74
C ARG A 441 7.28 13.37 -17.78
N ALA A 442 6.22 12.74 -17.28
CA ALA A 442 5.11 13.42 -16.62
C ALA A 442 5.39 13.80 -15.16
N ALA A 443 6.06 12.94 -14.40
CA ALA A 443 6.44 13.21 -13.02
C ALA A 443 7.76 12.53 -12.62
N TYR A 444 8.37 13.04 -11.56
CA TYR A 444 9.53 12.45 -10.91
C TYR A 444 9.10 11.36 -9.91
N LEU A 445 8.22 11.67 -8.95
CA LEU A 445 7.65 10.65 -8.04
C LEU A 445 6.16 10.86 -7.81
N GLY A 446 5.44 9.77 -7.53
CA GLY A 446 4.10 9.84 -6.97
C GLY A 446 4.12 10.33 -5.51
N LEU A 447 4.68 9.50 -4.61
CA LEU A 447 4.78 9.78 -3.18
C LEU A 447 6.25 9.75 -2.73
N HIS A 448 6.69 10.76 -1.98
CA HIS A 448 7.99 10.79 -1.30
C HIS A 448 7.82 10.98 0.20
N LEU A 449 8.17 9.98 1.00
CA LEU A 449 8.27 10.07 2.45
C LEU A 449 9.71 10.43 2.81
N ALA A 450 9.97 11.72 3.12
CA ALA A 450 11.31 12.26 3.23
C ALA A 450 12.05 11.84 4.51
N ALA A 451 13.37 12.03 4.54
CA ALA A 451 14.21 11.73 5.69
C ALA A 451 13.66 12.31 7.02
N GLY A 452 13.51 11.47 8.04
CA GLY A 452 12.97 11.87 9.34
C GLY A 452 11.45 12.10 9.41
N SER A 453 10.71 11.95 8.30
CA SER A 453 9.23 11.94 8.32
C SER A 453 8.68 10.75 9.11
N SER A 454 7.40 10.85 9.51
CA SER A 454 6.64 9.84 10.25
C SER A 454 5.18 10.02 9.89
N ALA A 455 4.60 9.06 9.17
CA ALA A 455 3.27 9.16 8.59
C ALA A 455 2.49 7.85 8.64
N TYR A 456 1.17 7.95 8.73
CA TYR A 456 0.23 6.85 8.50
C TYR A 456 -0.40 7.04 7.10
N VAL A 457 -0.06 6.18 6.15
CA VAL A 457 -0.54 6.25 4.76
C VAL A 457 -1.45 5.06 4.52
N ASP A 458 -2.74 5.35 4.35
CA ASP A 458 -3.82 4.36 4.37
C ASP A 458 -4.68 4.44 3.11
N ASN A 459 -4.91 3.30 2.46
CA ASN A 459 -5.68 3.21 1.22
C ASN A 459 -5.20 4.24 0.17
N PHE A 460 -3.91 4.15 -0.20
CA PHE A 460 -3.26 5.07 -1.14
C PHE A 460 -2.87 4.36 -2.44
N TRP A 461 -3.20 4.95 -3.59
CA TRP A 461 -2.92 4.38 -4.91
C TRP A 461 -2.07 5.34 -5.76
N SER A 462 -0.99 4.85 -6.36
CA SER A 462 -0.06 5.65 -7.17
C SER A 462 0.06 5.11 -8.61
N TRP A 463 -0.92 5.45 -9.44
CA TRP A 463 -1.13 4.87 -10.76
C TRP A 463 -0.62 5.76 -11.91
N VAL A 464 0.25 5.21 -12.76
CA VAL A 464 0.58 5.79 -14.07
C VAL A 464 -0.31 5.14 -15.12
N ALA A 465 -0.98 5.94 -15.95
CA ALA A 465 -2.09 5.44 -16.78
C ALA A 465 -1.67 4.40 -17.83
N ASP A 466 -2.02 3.14 -17.60
CA ASP A 466 -1.91 2.05 -18.57
C ASP A 466 -3.05 2.05 -19.61
N HIS A 467 -4.19 2.66 -19.27
CA HIS A 467 -5.35 2.81 -20.14
C HIS A 467 -6.06 4.17 -19.95
N ALA A 468 -7.02 4.50 -20.81
CA ALA A 468 -7.76 5.76 -20.76
C ALA A 468 -9.02 5.65 -19.88
N THR A 469 -8.90 6.01 -18.59
CA THR A 469 -9.91 5.80 -17.52
C THR A 469 -11.25 6.52 -17.69
N ASP A 470 -11.40 7.36 -18.70
CA ASP A 470 -12.66 8.02 -19.07
C ASP A 470 -12.84 8.12 -20.59
N ASN A 471 -12.27 7.19 -21.36
CA ASN A 471 -12.32 7.21 -22.83
C ASN A 471 -11.90 8.58 -23.40
N SER A 472 -10.84 9.19 -22.83
CA SER A 472 -10.33 10.52 -23.21
C SER A 472 -9.83 10.62 -24.65
N GLY A 473 -9.58 9.48 -25.31
CA GLY A 473 -8.92 9.41 -26.62
C GLY A 473 -7.44 9.84 -26.60
N LYS A 474 -6.84 9.97 -25.41
CA LYS A 474 -5.46 10.45 -25.24
C LYS A 474 -4.46 9.32 -25.26
N GLY A 475 -3.24 9.64 -25.71
CA GLY A 475 -2.12 8.71 -25.66
C GLY A 475 -1.71 8.41 -24.22
N ILE A 476 -1.51 7.13 -23.92
CA ILE A 476 -1.23 6.58 -22.58
C ILE A 476 0.26 6.37 -22.29
N ARG A 477 1.16 6.58 -23.27
CA ARG A 477 2.61 6.29 -23.15
C ARG A 477 3.35 7.32 -22.31
N THR A 478 3.07 7.29 -21.01
CA THR A 478 3.42 8.28 -19.99
C THR A 478 4.49 7.70 -19.06
N ALA A 479 5.50 8.50 -18.72
CA ALA A 479 6.59 8.09 -17.85
C ALA A 479 6.57 8.84 -16.52
N VAL A 480 6.59 8.10 -15.41
CA VAL A 480 6.94 8.59 -14.07
C VAL A 480 8.15 7.82 -13.60
N LYS A 481 9.15 8.48 -13.00
CA LYS A 481 10.44 7.85 -12.70
C LYS A 481 10.29 6.73 -11.65
N GLY A 482 9.61 6.99 -10.54
CA GLY A 482 9.29 6.00 -9.51
C GLY A 482 7.96 6.30 -8.82
N GLY A 483 7.32 5.28 -8.24
CA GLY A 483 5.99 5.43 -7.62
C GLY A 483 6.05 6.01 -6.21
N VAL A 484 6.32 5.15 -5.24
CA VAL A 484 6.49 5.49 -3.82
C VAL A 484 7.97 5.40 -3.46
N PHE A 485 8.53 6.45 -2.88
CA PHE A 485 9.93 6.49 -2.43
C PHE A 485 10.00 6.83 -0.94
N VAL A 486 10.74 6.03 -0.19
CA VAL A 486 10.79 6.05 1.28
C VAL A 486 12.21 6.29 1.76
N GLU A 487 12.42 7.45 2.37
CA GLU A 487 13.59 7.82 3.15
C GLU A 487 13.24 8.04 4.63
N ALA A 488 11.96 7.86 5.00
CA ALA A 488 11.46 8.01 6.37
C ALA A 488 12.27 7.16 7.37
N THR A 489 12.64 7.76 8.50
CA THR A 489 13.46 7.12 9.55
C THR A 489 12.79 7.07 10.93
N SER A 490 11.63 7.72 11.08
CA SER A 490 10.75 7.57 12.23
C SER A 490 9.59 6.64 11.87
N GLY A 491 8.90 6.11 12.89
CA GLY A 491 7.78 5.17 12.72
C GLY A 491 6.81 5.61 11.62
N THR A 492 6.66 4.75 10.61
CA THR A 492 5.89 5.04 9.39
C THR A 492 5.14 3.79 8.97
N TRP A 493 3.87 3.95 8.60
CA TRP A 493 2.97 2.83 8.30
C TRP A 493 2.35 3.01 6.92
N LEU A 494 2.49 1.99 6.07
CA LEU A 494 1.87 1.89 4.75
C LEU A 494 0.77 0.81 4.83
N THR A 495 -0.47 1.22 5.11
CA THR A 495 -1.62 0.35 5.35
C THR A 495 -2.52 0.25 4.12
N GLY A 496 -2.17 -0.66 3.21
CA GLY A 496 -2.79 -0.77 1.90
C GLY A 496 -2.29 0.33 0.98
N VAL A 497 -1.20 0.05 0.27
CA VAL A 497 -0.62 0.95 -0.74
C VAL A 497 -0.46 0.20 -2.06
N GLY A 498 -1.06 0.75 -3.13
CA GLY A 498 -0.85 0.32 -4.52
C GLY A 498 0.08 1.29 -5.25
N SER A 499 0.97 0.77 -6.10
CA SER A 499 1.91 1.60 -6.88
C SER A 499 2.24 0.93 -8.20
N GLU A 500 1.91 1.55 -9.33
CA GLU A 500 1.80 0.82 -10.60
C GLU A 500 2.34 1.59 -11.80
N HIS A 501 2.96 0.82 -12.71
CA HIS A 501 3.43 1.24 -14.02
C HIS A 501 4.44 2.41 -14.00
N ASN A 502 5.12 2.66 -12.88
CA ASN A 502 6.26 3.58 -12.81
C ASN A 502 7.50 2.95 -13.47
N TRP A 503 8.43 3.79 -13.94
CA TRP A 503 9.45 3.37 -14.89
C TRP A 503 10.61 2.58 -14.26
N LEU A 504 11.15 3.04 -13.14
CA LEU A 504 12.32 2.42 -12.47
C LEU A 504 11.91 1.47 -11.34
N PHE A 505 11.00 1.91 -10.47
CA PHE A 505 10.51 1.14 -9.33
C PHE A 505 9.10 1.57 -8.91
N GLN A 506 8.33 0.63 -8.35
CA GLN A 506 7.01 0.91 -7.78
C GLN A 506 7.10 1.35 -6.31
N LEU A 507 7.92 0.68 -5.50
CA LEU A 507 8.27 1.07 -4.12
C LEU A 507 9.79 1.01 -3.90
N GLY A 508 10.39 2.15 -3.55
CA GLY A 508 11.84 2.27 -3.33
C GLY A 508 12.17 2.71 -1.90
N PHE A 509 13.16 2.06 -1.28
CA PHE A 509 13.67 2.37 0.05
C PHE A 509 15.13 2.83 -0.02
N HIS A 510 15.42 4.02 0.54
CA HIS A 510 16.76 4.60 0.56
C HIS A 510 17.12 5.13 1.95
N ASN A 511 17.97 4.39 2.68
CA ASN A 511 18.33 4.65 4.09
C ASN A 511 17.12 4.77 5.04
N ALA A 512 16.00 4.11 4.70
CA ALA A 512 14.76 4.14 5.50
C ALA A 512 14.93 3.41 6.83
N ALA A 513 14.20 3.84 7.86
CA ALA A 513 14.16 3.17 9.15
C ALA A 513 12.77 3.19 9.80
N ASN A 514 12.38 2.08 10.44
CA ASN A 514 11.11 1.93 11.16
C ASN A 514 9.89 2.05 10.25
N VAL A 515 9.79 1.19 9.22
CA VAL A 515 8.67 1.19 8.26
C VAL A 515 7.88 -0.11 8.35
N PHE A 516 6.55 0.02 8.49
CA PHE A 516 5.56 -1.07 8.40
C PHE A 516 4.88 -1.02 7.03
N ILE A 517 4.73 -2.18 6.38
CA ILE A 517 4.08 -2.30 5.07
C ILE A 517 3.13 -3.50 5.05
N SER A 518 1.84 -3.26 4.81
CA SER A 518 0.81 -4.29 4.80
C SER A 518 -0.50 -3.73 4.24
N LEU A 519 -1.10 -4.22 3.16
CA LEU A 519 -0.51 -4.86 1.98
C LEU A 519 0.26 -3.81 1.15
N PHE A 520 1.29 -4.26 0.42
CA PHE A 520 1.77 -3.55 -0.77
C PHE A 520 1.33 -4.28 -2.06
N GLN A 521 0.82 -3.54 -3.03
CA GLN A 521 0.44 -4.02 -4.35
C GLN A 521 1.18 -3.24 -5.43
N SER A 522 1.52 -3.90 -6.54
CA SER A 522 2.26 -3.27 -7.63
C SER A 522 2.17 -3.98 -8.97
N GLU A 523 2.21 -3.22 -10.05
CA GLU A 523 2.31 -3.74 -11.41
C GLU A 523 3.43 -3.08 -12.22
N THR A 524 4.06 -3.87 -13.08
CA THR A 524 5.11 -3.41 -14.00
C THR A 524 4.50 -2.60 -15.17
N ASN A 525 5.25 -1.64 -15.72
CA ASN A 525 4.75 -0.81 -16.82
C ASN A 525 4.63 -1.63 -18.11
N TYR A 526 3.42 -1.71 -18.66
CA TYR A 526 3.13 -2.51 -19.86
C TYR A 526 3.92 -2.08 -21.11
N ASN A 527 4.40 -0.83 -21.17
CA ASN A 527 5.24 -0.32 -22.25
C ASN A 527 6.72 -0.76 -22.13
N GLN A 528 7.04 -1.66 -21.20
CA GLN A 528 8.35 -2.27 -21.03
C GLN A 528 8.42 -3.69 -21.65
N GLY A 529 9.50 -4.43 -21.40
CA GLY A 529 9.74 -5.72 -22.03
C GLY A 529 10.06 -5.56 -23.53
N ASN A 530 9.32 -6.23 -24.41
CA ASN A 530 9.52 -6.05 -25.86
C ASN A 530 9.02 -4.68 -26.37
N ASN A 531 8.19 -3.97 -25.59
CA ASN A 531 7.70 -2.63 -25.93
C ASN A 531 8.72 -1.52 -25.61
N GLY A 532 9.76 -1.82 -24.81
CA GLY A 532 10.81 -0.90 -24.40
C GLY A 532 11.67 -1.45 -23.25
N ALA A 533 12.96 -1.13 -23.22
CA ALA A 533 13.83 -1.46 -22.10
C ALA A 533 14.01 -0.26 -21.15
N VAL A 534 14.09 -0.52 -19.84
CA VAL A 534 14.54 0.45 -18.84
C VAL A 534 16.05 0.66 -18.96
N LEU A 535 16.46 1.46 -19.94
CA LEU A 535 17.88 1.78 -20.18
C LEU A 535 18.37 2.82 -19.15
N PRO A 536 19.55 2.63 -18.52
CA PRO A 536 20.05 3.56 -17.51
C PRO A 536 20.23 4.97 -18.08
N GLY A 537 19.59 5.95 -17.42
CA GLY A 537 19.58 7.34 -17.87
C GLY A 537 18.46 7.70 -18.86
N THR A 538 17.54 6.78 -19.20
CA THR A 538 16.37 7.11 -20.02
C THR A 538 15.03 6.54 -19.47
N PRO A 539 13.91 7.27 -19.63
CA PRO A 539 13.84 8.66 -20.07
C PRO A 539 14.29 9.64 -18.97
N PHE A 540 14.60 9.15 -17.76
CA PHE A 540 15.11 9.92 -16.62
C PHE A 540 16.56 9.55 -16.26
N SER A 541 17.30 10.54 -15.76
CA SER A 541 18.64 10.40 -15.20
C SER A 541 18.61 9.51 -13.94
N VAL A 542 19.56 8.58 -13.86
CA VAL A 542 19.78 7.69 -12.71
C VAL A 542 20.66 8.41 -11.69
N THR A 543 20.22 8.42 -10.44
CA THR A 543 20.96 8.90 -9.25
C THR A 543 21.49 7.70 -8.45
N SER A 544 22.20 7.94 -7.34
CA SER A 544 22.71 6.87 -6.48
C SER A 544 21.64 6.07 -5.72
N SER A 545 20.40 6.57 -5.65
CA SER A 545 19.27 5.86 -5.01
C SER A 545 18.35 5.14 -6.00
N ASP A 546 18.66 5.18 -7.30
CA ASP A 546 17.85 4.55 -8.35
C ASP A 546 18.41 3.18 -8.77
N PRO A 547 17.55 2.23 -9.21
CA PRO A 547 18.03 0.99 -9.84
C PRO A 547 18.70 1.33 -11.17
N ASN A 548 20.01 1.05 -11.25
CA ASN A 548 20.84 1.37 -12.40
C ASN A 548 20.96 0.24 -13.44
N PHE A 549 20.28 -0.90 -13.22
CA PHE A 549 20.26 -2.09 -14.09
C PHE A 549 21.64 -2.59 -14.57
N SER A 550 22.68 -2.34 -13.79
CA SER A 550 24.07 -2.74 -14.09
C SER A 550 24.32 -4.25 -14.00
N TRP A 551 23.42 -4.99 -13.36
CA TRP A 551 23.43 -6.46 -13.30
C TRP A 551 22.88 -7.10 -14.58
N CYS A 552 22.20 -6.35 -15.44
CA CYS A 552 21.58 -6.87 -16.66
C CYS A 552 22.57 -6.90 -17.83
N SER A 553 22.57 -8.00 -18.61
CA SER A 553 23.44 -8.14 -19.79
C SER A 553 23.12 -7.09 -20.88
N GLY A 554 24.03 -6.83 -21.82
CA GLY A 554 23.87 -5.73 -22.78
C GLY A 554 22.70 -5.92 -23.74
N GLY A 555 21.69 -5.03 -23.70
CA GLY A 555 20.49 -5.10 -24.55
C GLY A 555 19.34 -5.95 -24.01
N ASP A 556 19.56 -6.67 -22.91
CA ASP A 556 18.55 -7.45 -22.18
C ASP A 556 17.33 -6.61 -21.79
N THR A 557 16.16 -6.96 -22.34
CA THR A 557 14.84 -6.34 -22.12
C THR A 557 14.05 -7.00 -20.99
N VAL A 558 14.37 -8.25 -20.66
CA VAL A 558 13.71 -9.08 -19.63
C VAL A 558 14.18 -8.68 -18.23
N CYS A 559 15.48 -8.41 -18.10
CA CYS A 559 16.08 -7.90 -16.87
C CYS A 559 15.85 -6.39 -16.68
N ARG A 560 15.65 -5.62 -17.77
CA ARG A 560 15.41 -4.16 -17.72
C ARG A 560 13.92 -3.82 -17.73
N MET A 561 13.24 -4.25 -16.67
CA MET A 561 11.86 -3.90 -16.34
C MET A 561 11.82 -3.28 -14.95
N GLY A 562 10.86 -2.39 -14.70
CA GLY A 562 10.71 -1.69 -13.43
C GLY A 562 10.49 -2.68 -12.28
N LEU A 563 11.22 -2.49 -11.18
CA LEU A 563 11.10 -3.35 -10.00
C LEU A 563 9.81 -3.05 -9.24
N ALA A 564 9.14 -4.05 -8.69
CA ALA A 564 8.12 -3.83 -7.67
C ALA A 564 8.75 -3.18 -6.44
N GLN A 565 9.80 -3.78 -5.89
CA GLN A 565 10.49 -3.29 -4.70
C GLN A 565 12.01 -3.20 -4.89
N TRP A 566 12.58 -2.08 -4.44
CA TRP A 566 14.00 -1.73 -4.56
C TRP A 566 14.52 -1.22 -3.21
N TYR A 567 15.58 -1.84 -2.68
CA TYR A 567 16.17 -1.46 -1.38
C TYR A 567 17.66 -1.15 -1.54
N VAL A 568 18.05 0.11 -1.31
CA VAL A 568 19.42 0.62 -1.51
C VAL A 568 19.89 1.47 -0.32
N GLY A 569 21.17 1.42 0.00
CA GLY A 569 21.75 2.09 1.16
C GLY A 569 21.35 1.46 2.52
N SER A 570 21.49 2.25 3.59
CA SER A 570 21.46 1.78 4.99
C SER A 570 20.04 1.61 5.55
N ASN A 571 19.23 0.77 4.91
CA ASN A 571 17.84 0.51 5.36
C ASN A 571 17.80 -0.33 6.65
N SER A 572 16.82 -0.09 7.53
CA SER A 572 16.67 -0.88 8.77
C SER A 572 15.25 -0.91 9.33
N ALA A 573 14.96 -1.87 10.21
CA ALA A 573 13.66 -2.02 10.87
C ALA A 573 12.48 -1.95 9.86
N ILE A 574 12.54 -2.80 8.83
CA ILE A 574 11.55 -2.89 7.75
C ILE A 574 10.69 -4.13 7.98
N TYR A 575 9.39 -3.91 8.18
CA TYR A 575 8.40 -4.92 8.56
C TYR A 575 7.34 -5.02 7.45
N HIS A 576 7.54 -5.95 6.53
CA HIS A 576 6.74 -6.15 5.34
C HIS A 576 5.96 -7.46 5.44
N TYR A 577 4.63 -7.40 5.41
CA TYR A 577 3.77 -8.54 5.79
C TYR A 577 3.03 -9.21 4.62
N ALA A 578 2.85 -8.50 3.50
CA ALA A 578 2.24 -9.04 2.29
C ALA A 578 2.64 -8.17 1.09
N ALA A 579 3.09 -8.78 0.00
CA ALA A 579 3.36 -8.14 -1.29
C ALA A 579 2.61 -8.87 -2.41
N ALA A 580 1.98 -8.11 -3.31
CA ALA A 580 1.26 -8.58 -4.49
C ALA A 580 1.84 -7.88 -5.74
N SER A 581 2.74 -8.54 -6.46
CA SER A 581 3.56 -7.88 -7.48
C SER A 581 3.50 -8.57 -8.85
N TRP A 582 2.81 -7.95 -9.82
CA TRP A 582 2.35 -8.61 -11.05
C TRP A 582 3.05 -8.16 -12.34
N ASN A 583 3.17 -9.08 -13.31
CA ASN A 583 3.60 -8.82 -14.69
C ASN A 583 2.69 -9.53 -15.71
N PHE A 584 1.92 -8.78 -16.49
CA PHE A 584 1.06 -9.37 -17.51
C PHE A 584 1.78 -9.53 -18.85
N GLN A 585 2.25 -10.74 -19.16
CA GLN A 585 2.92 -11.06 -20.44
C GLN A 585 2.04 -10.76 -21.66
N SER A 586 0.72 -10.82 -21.55
CA SER A 586 -0.20 -10.38 -22.61
C SER A 586 -0.01 -8.91 -23.02
N LEU A 587 0.64 -8.10 -22.17
CA LEU A 587 0.84 -6.66 -22.33
C LEU A 587 2.34 -6.32 -22.49
N THR A 588 3.22 -6.85 -21.62
CA THR A 588 4.69 -6.65 -21.70
C THR A 588 5.40 -7.57 -22.71
N GLN A 589 4.71 -8.61 -23.20
CA GLN A 589 5.18 -9.63 -24.15
C GLN A 589 6.38 -10.48 -23.67
N VAL A 590 6.73 -10.43 -22.39
CA VAL A 590 7.84 -11.20 -21.79
C VAL A 590 7.47 -11.69 -20.38
N ASN A 591 8.20 -12.71 -19.91
CA ASN A 591 8.35 -12.89 -18.46
C ASN A 591 9.33 -11.83 -17.92
N GLN A 592 9.06 -11.27 -16.74
CA GLN A 592 9.98 -10.35 -16.07
C GLN A 592 11.11 -11.13 -15.38
N GLY A 593 12.35 -10.71 -15.59
CA GLY A 593 13.54 -11.42 -15.10
C GLY A 593 13.67 -11.42 -13.57
N THR A 594 13.43 -10.26 -12.94
CA THR A 594 13.46 -10.09 -11.48
C THR A 594 12.34 -9.12 -11.08
N MET A 595 11.52 -9.48 -10.08
CA MET A 595 10.45 -8.58 -9.61
C MET A 595 10.92 -7.66 -8.48
N ASN A 596 11.69 -8.15 -7.50
CA ASN A 596 12.17 -7.38 -6.36
C ASN A 596 13.70 -7.48 -6.21
N TYR A 597 14.39 -6.43 -5.74
CA TYR A 597 15.84 -6.47 -5.51
C TYR A 597 16.23 -5.74 -4.21
N ILE A 598 16.74 -6.50 -3.25
CA ILE A 598 17.52 -6.00 -2.11
C ILE A 598 18.96 -5.82 -2.59
N HIS A 599 19.37 -4.58 -2.89
CA HIS A 599 20.73 -4.25 -3.35
C HIS A 599 21.71 -4.14 -2.19
N ASP A 600 21.29 -3.51 -1.09
CA ASP A 600 22.07 -3.37 0.15
C ASP A 600 21.36 -4.08 1.31
N THR A 601 22.13 -4.61 2.26
CA THR A 601 21.59 -5.41 3.37
C THR A 601 20.75 -4.57 4.32
N ILE A 602 19.49 -4.96 4.51
CA ILE A 602 18.56 -4.34 5.46
C ILE A 602 18.89 -4.84 6.88
N GLY A 603 19.09 -3.91 7.82
CA GLY A 603 19.33 -4.23 9.24
C GLY A 603 18.04 -4.40 10.04
N ASP A 604 17.79 -5.58 10.64
CA ASP A 604 16.48 -5.91 11.25
C ASP A 604 15.34 -5.88 10.20
N ALA A 605 15.28 -6.94 9.41
CA ALA A 605 14.35 -7.11 8.29
C ALA A 605 13.38 -8.26 8.58
N HIS A 606 12.09 -7.98 8.47
CA HIS A 606 11.00 -8.94 8.67
C HIS A 606 10.19 -8.91 7.38
N LEU A 607 10.49 -9.84 6.48
CA LEU A 607 10.05 -9.81 5.08
C LEU A 607 9.24 -11.06 4.76
N HIS A 608 7.93 -10.92 4.81
CA HIS A 608 6.98 -12.03 4.72
C HIS A 608 5.99 -11.83 3.57
N GLY A 609 5.53 -12.93 2.99
CA GLY A 609 4.39 -12.94 2.07
C GLY A 609 4.60 -12.26 0.72
N PHE A 610 5.76 -12.46 0.08
CA PHE A 610 6.03 -11.93 -1.25
C PHE A 610 5.44 -12.87 -2.30
N THR A 611 4.33 -12.48 -2.93
CA THR A 611 3.78 -13.19 -4.09
C THR A 611 4.14 -12.46 -5.37
N THR A 612 4.47 -13.22 -6.42
CA THR A 612 4.83 -12.68 -7.73
C THR A 612 4.32 -13.59 -8.84
N GLY A 613 3.65 -13.00 -9.82
CA GLY A 613 3.10 -13.70 -10.97
C GLY A 613 2.02 -12.87 -11.69
N PRO A 614 1.45 -13.37 -12.79
CA PRO A 614 2.03 -14.44 -13.60
C PRO A 614 3.34 -13.95 -14.26
N ASN A 615 4.00 -14.83 -15.01
CA ASN A 615 5.12 -14.47 -15.87
C ASN A 615 6.28 -13.75 -15.15
N VAL A 616 6.67 -14.20 -13.96
CA VAL A 616 7.87 -13.72 -13.23
C VAL A 616 8.88 -14.86 -13.10
N ALA A 617 10.11 -14.65 -13.57
CA ALA A 617 11.16 -15.66 -13.51
C ALA A 617 11.77 -15.81 -12.10
N GLU A 618 11.99 -14.69 -11.38
CA GLU A 618 12.55 -14.68 -10.03
C GLU A 618 11.83 -13.65 -9.16
N THR A 619 11.25 -14.08 -8.03
CA THR A 619 10.61 -13.19 -7.05
C THR A 619 11.58 -12.13 -6.52
N MET A 620 12.80 -12.53 -6.17
CA MET A 620 13.73 -11.70 -5.39
C MET A 620 15.20 -11.90 -5.78
N ARG A 621 15.93 -10.79 -5.92
CA ARG A 621 17.40 -10.74 -6.00
C ARG A 621 17.99 -10.16 -4.70
N LEU A 622 19.17 -10.64 -4.32
CA LEU A 622 19.88 -10.29 -3.09
C LEU A 622 21.24 -9.58 -3.35
N PRO A 623 21.88 -8.98 -2.33
CA PRO A 623 23.13 -8.21 -2.48
C PRO A 623 24.34 -9.04 -2.98
N ASP A 624 24.35 -10.34 -2.68
CA ASP A 624 25.34 -11.30 -3.18
C ASP A 624 25.11 -11.70 -4.65
N GLY A 625 24.02 -11.21 -5.25
CA GLY A 625 23.59 -11.50 -6.60
C GLY A 625 22.81 -12.80 -6.78
N VAL A 626 22.52 -13.53 -5.70
CA VAL A 626 21.64 -14.71 -5.72
C VAL A 626 20.22 -14.26 -6.04
N GLN A 627 19.51 -15.11 -6.80
CA GLN A 627 18.09 -14.97 -7.10
C GLN A 627 17.35 -16.21 -6.58
N PHE A 628 16.06 -16.04 -6.28
CA PHE A 628 15.16 -17.12 -5.88
C PHE A 628 13.70 -16.70 -6.05
N GLY A 629 12.81 -17.69 -5.98
CA GLY A 629 11.38 -17.54 -6.22
C GLY A 629 11.02 -17.81 -7.67
N ASN A 630 11.55 -18.90 -8.22
CA ASN A 630 11.26 -19.42 -9.56
C ASN A 630 10.05 -20.40 -9.50
N GLY A 631 9.04 -20.04 -8.70
CA GLY A 631 7.84 -20.82 -8.46
C GLY A 631 8.14 -22.29 -8.13
N GLY A 632 7.53 -23.21 -8.90
CA GLY A 632 7.70 -24.65 -8.70
C GLY A 632 9.13 -25.19 -8.93
N THR A 633 10.02 -24.43 -9.58
CA THR A 633 11.36 -24.88 -9.99
C THR A 633 12.33 -24.99 -8.81
N ASP A 634 12.29 -24.03 -7.88
CA ASP A 634 13.19 -23.94 -6.71
C ASP A 634 12.46 -24.11 -5.36
N GLY A 635 11.16 -24.44 -5.41
CA GLY A 635 10.36 -24.78 -4.23
C GLY A 635 9.59 -23.61 -3.61
N PHE A 636 9.39 -22.50 -4.35
CA PHE A 636 8.53 -21.38 -3.96
C PHE A 636 7.18 -21.36 -4.68
N GLY A 637 6.77 -22.47 -5.30
CA GLY A 637 5.48 -22.59 -5.97
C GLY A 637 4.32 -22.32 -5.03
N GLY A 638 3.34 -21.52 -5.45
CA GLY A 638 2.25 -21.12 -4.57
C GLY A 638 1.22 -20.20 -5.23
N SER A 639 1.05 -19.02 -4.66
CA SER A 639 0.07 -18.03 -5.10
C SER A 639 0.38 -17.50 -6.51
N TRP A 640 -0.56 -17.66 -7.44
CA TRP A 640 -0.48 -17.39 -8.88
C TRP A 640 0.63 -18.15 -9.62
N GLU A 641 1.89 -17.99 -9.20
CA GLU A 641 3.08 -18.63 -9.78
C GLU A 641 4.13 -18.88 -8.69
N SER A 642 4.59 -17.82 -8.03
CA SER A 642 5.60 -17.87 -6.95
C SER A 642 5.13 -17.15 -5.69
N LEU A 643 5.41 -17.76 -4.53
CA LEU A 643 5.16 -17.23 -3.19
C LEU A 643 6.35 -17.56 -2.29
N VAL A 644 6.92 -16.50 -1.70
CA VAL A 644 7.91 -16.56 -0.61
C VAL A 644 7.20 -16.18 0.69
N ALA A 645 7.03 -17.14 1.59
CA ALA A 645 6.36 -16.92 2.87
C ALA A 645 7.24 -16.13 3.85
N ASP A 646 8.55 -16.39 3.83
CA ASP A 646 9.55 -15.76 4.71
C ASP A 646 10.94 -15.72 4.07
N ILE A 647 11.78 -14.76 4.49
CA ILE A 647 13.17 -14.60 4.04
C ILE A 647 14.11 -14.55 5.26
N ILE A 648 14.74 -15.68 5.59
CA ILE A 648 15.77 -15.75 6.62
C ILE A 648 17.08 -15.12 6.09
N ILE A 649 17.32 -13.87 6.45
CA ILE A 649 18.57 -13.16 6.12
C ILE A 649 19.66 -13.56 7.13
N TYR A 650 20.40 -14.64 6.81
CA TYR A 650 21.60 -15.02 7.56
C TYR A 650 22.69 -13.96 7.42
N GLY A 651 23.11 -13.36 8.55
CA GLY A 651 24.23 -12.41 8.58
C GLY A 651 24.24 -11.47 9.79
N LEU A 652 23.06 -11.22 10.38
CA LEU A 652 22.92 -10.35 11.56
C LEU A 652 22.59 -11.18 12.81
N PRO A 653 23.29 -10.97 13.95
CA PRO A 653 22.87 -11.57 15.20
C PRO A 653 21.60 -10.87 15.67
N GLN A 654 20.45 -11.57 15.60
CA GLN A 654 19.25 -11.12 16.30
C GLN A 654 19.61 -10.82 17.75
N ARG A 655 19.44 -9.57 18.18
CA ARG A 655 19.70 -9.17 19.56
C ARG A 655 18.58 -9.66 20.45
N TYR A 656 18.66 -10.94 20.83
CA TYR A 656 17.89 -11.51 21.93
C TYR A 656 18.17 -10.69 23.20
N VAL A 657 17.32 -9.70 23.49
CA VAL A 657 17.39 -8.88 24.72
C VAL A 657 16.91 -9.74 25.88
N ASN A 658 17.79 -10.64 26.32
CA ASN A 658 17.59 -11.47 27.50
C ASN A 658 17.49 -10.53 28.72
N ARG A 659 16.27 -10.39 29.26
CA ARG A 659 15.89 -9.34 30.22
C ARG A 659 16.66 -9.38 31.57
N ASN A 660 17.55 -10.35 31.77
CA ASN A 660 18.29 -10.57 33.00
C ASN A 660 19.56 -9.71 33.18
N THR A 661 20.04 -8.99 32.16
CA THR A 661 21.26 -8.15 32.27
C THR A 661 21.02 -6.68 32.63
N CYS A 662 19.77 -6.18 32.60
CA CYS A 662 19.43 -4.80 32.96
C CYS A 662 19.37 -4.52 34.48
N ARG A 663 20.33 -5.07 35.26
CA ARG A 663 20.45 -4.86 36.72
C ARG A 663 21.88 -4.59 37.22
N LEU A 664 22.73 -3.94 36.41
CA LEU A 664 24.07 -3.55 36.87
C LEU A 664 24.60 -2.19 36.36
N TYR A 665 23.71 -1.29 35.92
CA TYR A 665 24.05 0.10 35.53
C TYR A 665 23.08 1.14 36.12
N HIS A 666 22.84 1.08 37.44
CA HIS A 666 22.24 2.21 38.17
C HIS A 666 22.63 2.26 39.66
N ALA A 667 23.93 2.38 39.91
CA ALA A 667 24.50 2.72 41.22
C ALA A 667 25.79 3.55 41.03
N ILE A 668 26.18 4.28 42.07
CA ILE A 668 27.39 5.13 42.12
C ILE A 668 27.35 6.35 41.17
N TYR A 669 26.58 7.38 41.56
CA TYR A 669 26.89 8.77 41.22
C TYR A 669 26.42 9.72 42.33
N LYS A 670 27.30 10.02 43.29
CA LYS A 670 27.13 11.12 44.27
C LYS A 670 28.45 11.41 45.01
N HIS A 671 28.92 12.66 44.91
CA HIS A 671 30.08 13.24 45.61
C HIS A 671 31.47 12.66 45.22
N SER A 672 32.57 13.42 45.16
CA SER A 672 32.74 14.90 45.24
C SER A 672 34.15 15.37 44.83
N HIS A 673 34.20 16.51 44.11
CA HIS A 673 35.34 17.44 43.93
C HIS A 673 36.63 16.97 43.18
N PRO A 674 37.43 17.90 42.59
CA PRO A 674 38.46 17.57 41.59
C PRO A 674 39.92 17.91 41.99
N ILE A 675 40.89 17.15 41.44
CA ILE A 675 42.33 17.50 41.41
C ILE A 675 42.93 17.10 40.03
N THR A 676 43.91 17.88 39.56
CA THR A 676 44.57 17.81 38.24
C THR A 676 45.80 16.84 38.18
N PRO A 677 46.41 16.55 37.01
CA PRO A 677 47.01 15.23 36.73
C PRO A 677 48.52 15.13 36.92
N GLN A 678 49.04 13.89 36.94
CA GLN A 678 50.43 13.61 36.54
C GLN A 678 50.68 12.18 36.01
N ASN A 679 51.78 12.06 35.26
CA ASN A 679 52.24 10.92 34.46
C ASN A 679 52.35 9.56 35.19
N LEU A 680 52.15 8.47 34.45
CA LEU A 680 52.98 7.27 34.60
C LEU A 680 53.23 6.57 33.24
N LYS A 681 54.47 6.10 33.00
CA LYS A 681 54.87 5.25 31.86
C LYS A 681 55.57 4.00 32.39
N ILE A 682 55.07 2.81 32.04
CA ILE A 682 55.75 1.49 31.92
C ILE A 682 54.81 0.69 30.99
N ARG A 683 55.15 0.23 29.77
CA ARG A 683 56.22 -0.64 29.20
C ARG A 683 56.09 -2.15 29.50
N ASN A 684 55.88 -2.90 28.40
CA ASN A 684 56.14 -4.34 28.21
C ASN A 684 55.20 -5.27 29.03
N GLU A 685 54.91 -6.52 28.64
CA GLU A 685 55.67 -7.49 27.81
C GLU A 685 54.85 -8.18 26.69
N VAL A 686 55.51 -9.10 25.98
CA VAL A 686 54.99 -9.93 24.88
C VAL A 686 54.84 -11.38 25.36
N ALA A 687 53.75 -12.04 24.99
CA ALA A 687 53.61 -13.49 25.07
C ALA A 687 53.04 -14.04 23.77
N SER A 688 53.55 -15.17 23.31
CA SER A 688 53.15 -15.84 22.07
C SER A 688 52.72 -17.28 22.34
N THR A 689 51.92 -17.85 21.43
CA THR A 689 51.74 -19.32 21.34
C THR A 689 51.36 -19.69 19.91
N GLN A 690 52.04 -20.69 19.35
CA GLN A 690 51.68 -21.37 18.10
C GLN A 690 51.15 -22.77 18.43
N THR A 691 50.38 -23.37 17.52
CA THR A 691 50.40 -24.79 17.03
C THR A 691 48.99 -25.31 16.69
N SER A 692 48.76 -26.23 15.73
CA SER A 692 49.47 -26.57 14.47
C SER A 692 48.68 -27.63 13.65
N LEU A 693 48.86 -27.63 12.30
CA LEU A 693 48.66 -28.78 11.36
C LEU A 693 47.20 -29.33 11.20
N ALA A 694 46.81 -30.05 10.13
CA ALA A 694 47.44 -30.49 8.86
C ALA A 694 46.35 -30.57 7.74
N GLN A 695 46.56 -30.14 6.48
CA GLN A 695 47.19 -30.78 5.29
C GLN A 695 46.31 -31.70 4.40
N GLY A 696 46.45 -31.56 3.06
CA GLY A 696 45.80 -32.33 1.96
C GLY A 696 45.07 -31.39 0.98
N TYR A 697 45.50 -31.07 -0.26
CA TYR A 697 45.93 -31.87 -1.43
C TYR A 697 44.83 -32.84 -1.93
N PHE A 698 44.43 -32.93 -3.21
CA PHE A 698 44.83 -32.33 -4.51
C PHE A 698 43.57 -32.39 -5.48
N LEU A 699 43.51 -32.05 -6.78
CA LEU A 699 44.44 -31.69 -7.90
C LEU A 699 43.67 -30.85 -8.98
N MET A 700 44.13 -30.79 -10.23
CA MET A 700 43.44 -30.37 -11.48
C MET A 700 43.59 -31.46 -12.56
N ASP A 701 42.81 -31.41 -13.65
CA ASP A 701 43.27 -31.47 -15.07
C ASP A 701 42.10 -31.49 -16.09
N ASP A 702 42.40 -31.21 -17.36
CA ASP A 702 41.46 -30.86 -18.46
C ASP A 702 40.91 -32.06 -19.29
N PHE A 703 39.86 -31.83 -20.13
CA PHE A 703 39.90 -31.84 -21.62
C PHE A 703 38.52 -31.90 -22.34
N VAL A 704 38.26 -30.91 -23.21
CA VAL A 704 37.59 -30.95 -24.55
C VAL A 704 36.23 -31.68 -24.79
N GLY A 705 35.23 -30.96 -25.35
CA GLY A 705 33.97 -31.50 -25.93
C GLY A 705 34.07 -31.80 -27.45
N PRO A 706 33.06 -31.55 -28.32
CA PRO A 706 31.64 -31.14 -28.16
C PRO A 706 30.66 -32.22 -28.71
N TRP A 707 29.36 -31.94 -28.93
CA TRP A 707 28.51 -32.43 -30.07
C TRP A 707 27.09 -31.78 -30.08
N ILE A 708 26.32 -32.02 -31.14
CA ILE A 708 25.20 -31.19 -31.68
C ILE A 708 23.78 -31.79 -31.41
N VAL A 709 22.81 -30.92 -31.06
CA VAL A 709 21.40 -30.73 -31.56
C VAL A 709 20.75 -31.94 -32.33
N PRO A 710 19.46 -32.35 -32.11
CA PRO A 710 18.29 -31.46 -32.14
C PRO A 710 17.04 -31.79 -31.28
N GLU A 711 16.00 -30.99 -31.52
CA GLU A 711 14.62 -30.99 -31.00
C GLU A 711 13.82 -32.29 -31.27
N VAL A 712 12.66 -32.45 -30.61
CA VAL A 712 11.35 -32.70 -31.25
C VAL A 712 10.21 -32.69 -30.20
N HIS A 713 9.13 -31.95 -30.52
CA HIS A 713 7.80 -31.87 -29.88
C HIS A 713 7.69 -31.40 -28.41
#